data_AF-A0AAN8T9Z4-F1
#
_entry.id   AF-A0AAN8T9Z4-F1
#
_cell.length_a   1.000
_cell.length_b   1.000
_cell.length_c   1.000
_cell.angle_alpha   90.00
_cell.angle_beta   90.00
_cell.angle_gamma   90.00
#
_symmetry.space_group_name_H-M   'P 1'
#
loop_
_entity.id
_entity.type
_entity.pdbx_description
1 polymer ?
#
loop_
_entity_poly.entity_id
_entity_poly.type
_entity_poly.pdbx_seq_one_letter_code
_entity_poly.pdbx_strand_id
1 'polypeptide(L)'
;MFGNGVVGILSEATNKWERRAPLTPSHCARLLHGGRGKTGVSRIIVQPSTKRVHHDALYEDVGCEISEDLSQCGLILGIKQPKLEMILPDRAYAFFSHTHKAQKENMPLLDKILAERASLFDYELIVEDTGKRLLAFGKFAGRAGMIDFLRGLGLWYLNHGYSTPFLSLGSSYMYSSLAAAKAAVISVGEEIATMGLPSGICPLVFVFTGSGNVSRGAQEIFKLLPHTFVDPRKLPELHEMARDLTQSKQPSKRIFQVYGCVATCQDMVEHLNPSKSFNKADYYAHPGQYKPAFHEKIAPYASVIVNCMYWERRFPRLLTTKQIQDLMKNGCPLVGICDITCDVGGSIEFINQTTLIDSPFFRYEPSNDSYHYDLEGKGVMCSAVDILPTEFAKEASQHFGDILSHFTASLASFRNLEELPAHLKRACIVHYGGLNQLYEYIPRMRKSDLDDPSIVLSNSNGNGRKYTVLVSLSGHLFDKFLINEALDIIEAAGGSFHLVKCQVGQITSDSSYSELEVGAEDKAVLDKIVDSLTSLANSSNSLGSQDKENNISLKVGEFQETIMDEKYDAKKVLILGAGRVCRPAAELLASIGSTTSRQLPKSSVTADFEEQNCVQVIVGSLYLKDAEEVTEGIPNAKAIQLDITSHESLSCWIAQVDVVISLLPPSCHGVIAKACIELKKHLVTASYVDDSMLKLDQDAKSAGITILGEMGLDPGIDHMMAMKMIDQAHAAKGKIRSFISYCGGLPSPAAANNPLAYKFSWSPAGAIRAGWNPAAYRYQGEIIHVEGQKLYDSAAKLRLLDFPAFALECLPNRNSLVYGDLYGIAEEASTIFRGTLRYEGFSQIMGTLVKIGFFCTESTPIFKNGIRLTHKEFLLGLLGISGKILPESVIDEKYITDRILALEHCKDKDTAVKTAKTIIFLGFQEPTEIPSSCKSPFEVTCLRMEEKLAYSKTEQDMVLLHHEVVVDYPDDHAETHRATLLAMGRTENGKTTMAMALTVGIPAATGALLLLANKIKANGVLRPIDPEVYEPALDILEAYGFKLLEKIE
;
A
#
# COMPACT_ATOMS: atom_id res chain seq x y z
N MET A 1 22.86 -34.68 -5.33
CA MET A 1 23.94 -33.77 -4.93
C MET A 1 23.95 -33.45 -3.42
N PHE A 2 22.90 -33.79 -2.66
CA PHE A 2 22.85 -33.61 -1.21
C PHE A 2 24.03 -34.29 -0.50
N GLY A 3 24.45 -33.68 0.62
CA GLY A 3 25.53 -34.22 1.44
C GLY A 3 26.92 -34.15 0.79
N ASN A 4 27.10 -33.34 -0.25
CA ASN A 4 28.39 -33.17 -0.93
C ASN A 4 29.37 -32.25 -0.17
N GLY A 5 28.95 -31.65 0.95
CA GLY A 5 29.76 -30.74 1.76
C GLY A 5 30.00 -29.37 1.13
N VAL A 6 29.41 -29.05 -0.03
CA VAL A 6 29.55 -27.74 -0.67
C VAL A 6 28.39 -26.85 -0.25
N VAL A 7 28.70 -25.72 0.39
CA VAL A 7 27.70 -24.76 0.90
C VAL A 7 27.64 -23.53 0.01
N GLY A 8 26.45 -23.11 -0.38
CA GLY A 8 26.16 -21.89 -1.11
C GLY A 8 25.64 -20.80 -0.16
N ILE A 9 26.04 -19.55 -0.37
CA ILE A 9 25.45 -18.37 0.30
C ILE A 9 24.78 -17.50 -0.77
N LEU A 10 23.46 -17.31 -0.65
CA LEU A 10 22.66 -16.51 -1.59
C LEU A 10 22.94 -15.00 -1.50
N SER A 11 22.74 -14.30 -2.61
CA SER A 11 22.66 -12.84 -2.64
C SER A 11 21.34 -12.30 -2.05
N GLU A 12 21.40 -11.12 -1.44
CA GLU A 12 20.26 -10.50 -0.76
C GLU A 12 19.27 -9.86 -1.76
N ALA A 13 18.09 -10.48 -1.94
CA ALA A 13 17.14 -10.14 -2.99
C ALA A 13 15.85 -9.43 -2.54
N THR A 14 15.54 -9.41 -1.23
CA THR A 14 14.19 -9.05 -0.74
C THR A 14 13.89 -7.54 -0.78
N ASN A 15 14.78 -6.69 -0.27
CA ASN A 15 14.59 -5.24 -0.28
C ASN A 15 15.95 -4.51 -0.25
N LYS A 16 15.93 -3.17 -0.32
CA LYS A 16 17.15 -2.34 -0.34
C LYS A 16 17.92 -2.34 0.99
N TRP A 17 17.24 -2.62 2.09
CA TRP A 17 17.78 -2.55 3.44
C TRP A 17 18.32 -3.89 3.95
N GLU A 18 17.89 -5.01 3.37
CA GLU A 18 18.39 -6.35 3.70
C GLU A 18 19.83 -6.51 3.22
N ARG A 19 20.75 -6.49 4.18
CA ARG A 19 22.19 -6.58 3.96
C ARG A 19 22.84 -7.69 4.80
N ARG A 20 22.02 -8.44 5.56
CA ARG A 20 22.49 -9.49 6.46
C ARG A 20 22.84 -10.75 5.68
N ALA A 21 23.87 -11.44 6.14
CA ALA A 21 24.29 -12.72 5.60
C ALA A 21 24.05 -13.84 6.63
N PRO A 22 23.70 -15.07 6.20
CA PRO A 22 23.52 -16.22 7.10
C PRO A 22 24.83 -16.64 7.77
N LEU A 23 25.97 -16.48 7.07
CA LEU A 23 27.30 -16.75 7.58
C LEU A 23 28.23 -15.58 7.24
N THR A 24 29.02 -15.12 8.21
CA THR A 24 30.04 -14.08 8.01
C THR A 24 31.34 -14.73 7.52
N PRO A 25 32.32 -13.94 7.03
CA PRO A 25 33.64 -14.45 6.67
C PRO A 25 34.32 -15.23 7.81
N SER A 26 34.17 -14.79 9.06
CA SER A 26 34.74 -15.49 10.22
C SER A 26 34.12 -16.87 10.41
N HIS A 27 32.82 -17.03 10.14
CA HIS A 27 32.15 -18.34 10.20
C HIS A 27 32.63 -19.25 9.09
N CYS A 28 32.76 -18.70 7.87
CA CYS A 28 33.24 -19.45 6.72
C CYS A 28 34.67 -19.95 6.95
N ALA A 29 35.55 -19.10 7.49
CA ALA A 29 36.90 -19.47 7.90
C ALA A 29 36.89 -20.63 8.90
N ARG A 30 36.04 -20.58 9.94
CA ARG A 30 35.93 -21.65 10.93
C ARG A 30 35.43 -22.96 10.31
N LEU A 31 34.46 -22.89 9.40
CA LEU A 31 33.89 -24.07 8.74
C LEU A 31 34.88 -24.74 7.78
N LEU A 32 35.67 -23.96 7.04
CA LEU A 32 36.69 -24.45 6.11
C LEU A 32 37.96 -24.95 6.80
N HIS A 33 38.42 -24.25 7.84
CA HIS A 33 39.74 -24.49 8.47
C HIS A 33 39.68 -25.21 9.81
N GLY A 34 38.49 -25.53 10.34
CA GLY A 34 38.28 -26.21 11.62
C GLY A 34 38.81 -27.65 11.75
N GLY A 35 39.57 -28.13 10.76
CA GLY A 35 40.20 -29.45 10.71
C GLY A 35 39.63 -30.33 9.60
N ARG A 36 40.47 -30.66 8.59
CA ARG A 36 40.09 -31.53 7.46
C ARG A 36 39.48 -32.85 7.98
N GLY A 37 38.22 -33.08 7.65
CA GLY A 37 37.46 -34.28 8.01
C GLY A 37 36.52 -34.16 9.22
N LYS A 38 36.54 -33.05 9.99
CA LYS A 38 35.68 -32.87 11.17
C LYS A 38 34.43 -32.01 10.95
N THR A 39 34.43 -31.10 9.97
CA THR A 39 33.35 -30.10 9.81
C THR A 39 32.30 -30.47 8.76
N GLY A 40 32.52 -31.50 7.93
CA GLY A 40 31.57 -31.89 6.88
C GLY A 40 31.38 -30.87 5.74
N VAL A 41 32.06 -29.71 5.79
CA VAL A 41 32.04 -28.66 4.77
C VAL A 41 33.37 -28.68 4.01
N SER A 42 33.32 -28.93 2.69
CA SER A 42 34.49 -29.01 1.83
C SER A 42 34.79 -27.71 1.08
N ARG A 43 33.75 -26.98 0.66
CA ARG A 43 33.83 -25.74 -0.13
C ARG A 43 32.68 -24.83 0.26
N ILE A 44 32.90 -23.52 0.18
CA ILE A 44 31.86 -22.51 0.34
C ILE A 44 31.87 -21.63 -0.90
N ILE A 45 30.74 -21.56 -1.59
CA ILE A 45 30.53 -20.72 -2.77
C ILE A 45 29.58 -19.58 -2.37
N VAL A 46 29.95 -18.34 -2.63
CA VAL A 46 29.19 -17.16 -2.26
C VAL A 46 28.72 -16.47 -3.54
N GLN A 47 27.42 -16.25 -3.66
CA GLN A 47 26.90 -15.41 -4.73
C GLN A 47 27.33 -13.96 -4.51
N PRO A 48 27.88 -13.30 -5.53
CA PRO A 48 28.32 -11.92 -5.42
C PRO A 48 27.15 -11.02 -5.04
N SER A 49 27.42 -10.00 -4.22
CA SER A 49 26.39 -9.06 -3.77
C SER A 49 26.96 -7.67 -3.58
N THR A 50 26.34 -6.70 -4.25
CA THR A 50 26.66 -5.27 -4.07
C THR A 50 26.02 -4.66 -2.81
N LYS A 51 25.19 -5.41 -2.09
CA LYS A 51 24.41 -4.92 -0.93
C LYS A 51 24.94 -5.45 0.40
N ARG A 52 25.42 -6.69 0.41
CA ARG A 52 25.83 -7.42 1.61
C ARG A 52 26.76 -6.59 2.50
N VAL A 53 26.57 -6.67 3.80
CA VAL A 53 27.40 -5.92 4.77
C VAL A 53 28.86 -6.38 4.80
N HIS A 54 29.11 -7.62 4.40
CA HIS A 54 30.45 -8.17 4.21
C HIS A 54 30.76 -8.27 2.71
N HIS A 55 31.79 -7.56 2.26
CA HIS A 55 32.22 -7.59 0.87
C HIS A 55 32.72 -8.97 0.44
N ASP A 56 32.52 -9.29 -0.84
CA ASP A 56 32.90 -10.58 -1.43
C ASP A 56 34.39 -10.90 -1.25
N ALA A 57 35.27 -9.90 -1.36
CA ALA A 57 36.71 -10.04 -1.10
C ALA A 57 37.04 -10.61 0.30
N LEU A 58 36.23 -10.28 1.32
CA LEU A 58 36.43 -10.82 2.67
C LEU A 58 36.12 -12.32 2.74
N TYR A 59 35.21 -12.81 1.89
CA TYR A 59 34.93 -14.24 1.77
C TYR A 59 36.03 -14.95 0.99
N GLU A 60 36.57 -14.34 -0.07
CA GLU A 60 37.73 -14.85 -0.82
C GLU A 60 38.96 -15.01 0.07
N ASP A 61 39.25 -14.00 0.90
CA ASP A 61 40.40 -13.99 1.82
C ASP A 61 40.41 -15.18 2.80
N VAL A 62 39.23 -15.71 3.14
CA VAL A 62 39.09 -16.86 4.04
C VAL A 62 38.98 -18.19 3.30
N GLY A 63 39.06 -18.18 1.97
CA GLY A 63 39.05 -19.35 1.10
C GLY A 63 37.69 -19.74 0.54
N CYS A 64 36.70 -18.83 0.52
CA CYS A 64 35.45 -19.05 -0.22
C CYS A 64 35.63 -18.74 -1.70
N GLU A 65 34.79 -19.33 -2.54
CA GLU A 65 34.74 -19.06 -3.98
C GLU A 65 33.60 -18.09 -4.28
N ILE A 66 33.82 -17.08 -5.12
CA ILE A 66 32.75 -16.17 -5.55
C ILE A 66 32.23 -16.63 -6.91
N SER A 67 30.94 -16.89 -7.01
CA SER A 67 30.30 -17.35 -8.24
C SER A 67 28.80 -17.07 -8.23
N GLU A 68 28.28 -16.56 -9.35
CA GLU A 68 26.82 -16.46 -9.57
C GLU A 68 26.16 -17.84 -9.61
N ASP A 69 26.89 -18.84 -10.13
CA ASP A 69 26.42 -20.21 -10.23
C ASP A 69 26.63 -20.97 -8.91
N LEU A 70 25.52 -21.38 -8.29
CA LEU A 70 25.47 -22.24 -7.10
C LEU A 70 25.13 -23.69 -7.44
N SER A 71 25.17 -24.09 -8.71
CA SER A 71 24.81 -25.44 -9.16
C SER A 71 25.63 -26.54 -8.48
N GLN A 72 26.85 -26.26 -8.04
CA GLN A 72 27.72 -27.22 -7.36
C GLN A 72 27.42 -27.40 -5.86
N CYS A 73 26.66 -26.49 -5.26
CA CYS A 73 26.34 -26.54 -3.83
C CYS A 73 25.39 -27.71 -3.54
N GLY A 74 25.52 -28.37 -2.39
CA GLY A 74 24.52 -29.32 -1.87
C GLY A 74 23.52 -28.66 -0.93
N LEU A 75 23.99 -27.65 -0.19
CA LEU A 75 23.22 -26.80 0.72
C LEU A 75 23.34 -25.34 0.29
N ILE A 76 22.24 -24.59 0.28
CA ILE A 76 22.18 -23.17 -0.05
C ILE A 76 21.52 -22.42 1.11
N LEU A 77 22.20 -21.40 1.62
CA LEU A 77 21.78 -20.62 2.79
C LEU A 77 21.38 -19.20 2.39
N GLY A 78 20.32 -18.69 3.02
CA GLY A 78 19.91 -17.28 2.91
C GLY A 78 19.27 -16.81 4.21
N ILE A 79 19.20 -15.50 4.47
CA ILE A 79 18.42 -14.98 5.61
C ILE A 79 16.92 -15.00 5.27
N LYS A 80 16.56 -14.49 4.10
CA LYS A 80 15.19 -14.45 3.56
C LYS A 80 15.08 -15.35 2.33
N GLN A 81 13.85 -15.64 1.94
CA GLN A 81 13.56 -16.45 0.76
C GLN A 81 14.15 -15.83 -0.52
N PRO A 82 14.72 -16.64 -1.43
CA PRO A 82 15.18 -16.19 -2.74
C PRO A 82 13.99 -16.00 -3.69
N LYS A 83 14.26 -15.41 -4.87
CA LYS A 83 13.26 -15.39 -5.95
C LYS A 83 13.05 -16.80 -6.51
N LEU A 84 11.88 -17.07 -7.08
CA LEU A 84 11.50 -18.41 -7.54
C LEU A 84 12.46 -18.96 -8.61
N GLU A 85 12.95 -18.10 -9.50
CA GLU A 85 13.92 -18.43 -10.54
C GLU A 85 15.31 -18.83 -10.02
N MET A 86 15.62 -18.54 -8.75
CA MET A 86 16.90 -18.90 -8.12
C MET A 86 16.86 -20.28 -7.43
N ILE A 87 15.70 -20.95 -7.43
CA ILE A 87 15.56 -22.31 -6.89
C ILE A 87 16.09 -23.31 -7.90
N LEU A 88 17.14 -24.03 -7.50
CA LEU A 88 17.85 -25.02 -8.29
C LEU A 88 17.40 -26.44 -7.92
N PRO A 89 17.38 -27.37 -8.89
CA PRO A 89 16.95 -28.74 -8.66
C PRO A 89 17.90 -29.55 -7.80
N ASP A 90 17.34 -30.45 -6.99
CA ASP A 90 18.07 -31.40 -6.14
C ASP A 90 19.06 -30.74 -5.16
N ARG A 91 18.65 -29.64 -4.52
CA ARG A 91 19.44 -28.87 -3.53
C ARG A 91 18.72 -28.73 -2.19
N ALA A 92 19.46 -28.62 -1.09
CA ALA A 92 18.89 -28.25 0.20
C ALA A 92 18.94 -26.72 0.36
N TYR A 93 17.85 -26.11 0.80
CA TYR A 93 17.76 -24.69 1.12
C TYR A 93 17.47 -24.50 2.60
N ALA A 94 18.09 -23.49 3.23
CA ALA A 94 17.72 -23.06 4.57
C ALA A 94 17.61 -21.54 4.67
N PHE A 95 16.43 -21.05 5.07
CA PHE A 95 16.10 -19.63 5.28
C PHE A 95 14.78 -19.50 6.05
N PHE A 96 14.38 -18.28 6.45
CA PHE A 96 13.03 -18.04 6.99
C PHE A 96 12.00 -18.10 5.86
N SER A 97 11.35 -19.26 5.70
CA SER A 97 10.44 -19.54 4.57
C SER A 97 8.99 -19.23 4.88
N HIS A 98 8.59 -19.38 6.15
CA HIS A 98 7.21 -19.30 6.62
C HIS A 98 6.23 -20.24 5.89
N THR A 99 6.71 -21.19 5.09
CA THR A 99 5.87 -22.11 4.29
C THR A 99 5.10 -23.09 5.16
N HIS A 100 5.63 -23.46 6.33
CA HIS A 100 4.92 -24.26 7.34
C HIS A 100 3.63 -23.57 7.83
N LYS A 101 3.47 -22.26 7.61
CA LYS A 101 2.25 -21.54 7.99
C LYS A 101 1.08 -21.77 7.03
N ALA A 102 1.31 -22.50 5.92
CA ALA A 102 0.33 -22.80 4.87
C ALA A 102 -0.36 -21.57 4.27
N GLN A 103 0.27 -20.38 4.36
CA GLN A 103 -0.29 -19.14 3.84
C GLN A 103 -0.15 -19.05 2.32
N LYS A 104 -1.21 -18.62 1.62
CA LYS A 104 -1.30 -18.54 0.15
C LYS A 104 -0.08 -17.86 -0.50
N GLU A 105 0.42 -16.77 0.08
CA GLU A 105 1.58 -16.00 -0.40
C GLU A 105 2.90 -16.80 -0.43
N ASN A 106 3.07 -17.78 0.46
CA ASN A 106 4.28 -18.59 0.56
C ASN A 106 4.19 -19.89 -0.26
N MET A 107 3.00 -20.24 -0.78
CA MET A 107 2.79 -21.49 -1.51
C MET A 107 3.51 -21.57 -2.86
N PRO A 108 3.63 -20.49 -3.67
CA PRO A 108 4.42 -20.53 -4.91
C PRO A 108 5.88 -20.95 -4.68
N LEU A 109 6.46 -20.56 -3.54
CA LEU A 109 7.81 -20.98 -3.16
C LEU A 109 7.85 -22.47 -2.82
N LEU A 110 6.89 -22.96 -2.02
CA LEU A 110 6.79 -24.38 -1.68
C LEU A 110 6.60 -25.24 -2.94
N ASP A 111 5.75 -24.80 -3.88
CA ASP A 111 5.52 -25.48 -5.15
C ASP A 111 6.78 -25.57 -5.99
N LYS A 112 7.51 -24.47 -6.10
CA LYS A 112 8.80 -24.46 -6.80
C LYS A 112 9.80 -25.41 -6.15
N ILE A 113 9.90 -25.43 -4.82
CA ILE A 113 10.77 -26.34 -4.07
C ILE A 113 10.39 -27.81 -4.34
N LEU A 114 9.09 -28.14 -4.33
CA LEU A 114 8.59 -29.48 -4.61
C LEU A 114 8.91 -29.91 -6.05
N ALA A 115 8.60 -29.05 -7.03
CA ALA A 115 8.81 -29.31 -8.46
C ALA A 115 10.29 -29.55 -8.80
N GLU A 116 11.18 -28.79 -8.16
CA GLU A 116 12.64 -28.90 -8.36
C GLU A 116 13.26 -30.03 -7.52
N ARG A 117 12.46 -30.81 -6.80
CA ARG A 117 12.94 -31.87 -5.88
C ARG A 117 13.96 -31.35 -4.87
N ALA A 118 13.84 -30.09 -4.49
CA ALA A 118 14.68 -29.47 -3.47
C ALA A 118 14.25 -29.94 -2.06
N SER A 119 15.11 -29.73 -1.09
CA SER A 119 14.78 -29.85 0.34
C SER A 119 14.73 -28.46 0.96
N LEU A 120 13.83 -28.23 1.92
CA LEU A 120 13.64 -26.93 2.56
C LEU A 120 13.65 -27.05 4.08
N PHE A 121 14.55 -26.30 4.71
CA PHE A 121 14.68 -26.15 6.15
C PHE A 121 14.28 -24.74 6.56
N ASP A 122 13.32 -24.61 7.48
CA ASP A 122 12.94 -23.31 8.03
C ASP A 122 13.66 -23.02 9.33
N TYR A 123 14.38 -21.91 9.39
CA TYR A 123 15.09 -21.49 10.60
C TYR A 123 14.16 -21.21 11.79
N GLU A 124 12.89 -20.88 11.55
CA GLU A 124 11.90 -20.66 12.61
C GLU A 124 11.61 -21.93 13.41
N LEU A 125 11.71 -23.09 12.75
CA LEU A 125 11.43 -24.41 13.30
C LEU A 125 12.65 -25.06 13.98
N ILE A 126 13.81 -24.38 13.99
CA ILE A 126 15.00 -24.80 14.73
C ILE A 126 14.85 -24.35 16.20
N VAL A 127 14.22 -25.23 16.98
CA VAL A 127 13.85 -25.01 18.39
C VAL A 127 14.52 -26.05 19.31
N GLU A 128 14.90 -25.62 20.52
CA GLU A 128 15.31 -26.52 21.61
C GLU A 128 14.15 -27.43 22.05
N ASP A 129 14.44 -28.47 22.84
CA ASP A 129 13.40 -29.34 23.42
C ASP A 129 12.46 -28.60 24.39
N THR A 130 12.91 -27.46 24.92
CA THR A 130 12.07 -26.52 25.70
C THR A 130 11.16 -25.65 24.83
N GLY A 131 11.22 -25.82 23.50
CA GLY A 131 10.50 -25.03 22.49
C GLY A 131 11.13 -23.68 22.17
N LYS A 132 12.19 -23.28 22.88
CA LYS A 132 12.87 -22.00 22.63
C LYS A 132 13.55 -22.00 21.26
N ARG A 133 13.15 -21.05 20.41
CA ARG A 133 13.79 -20.79 19.11
C ARG A 133 15.24 -20.36 19.27
N LEU A 134 16.12 -21.00 18.49
CA LEU A 134 17.55 -20.76 18.53
C LEU A 134 17.99 -19.60 17.62
N LEU A 135 17.41 -19.50 16.43
CA LEU A 135 17.78 -18.52 15.41
C LEU A 135 16.78 -17.36 15.36
N ALA A 136 17.09 -16.26 16.05
CA ALA A 136 16.23 -15.06 16.11
C ALA A 136 17.01 -13.74 16.19
N PHE A 137 16.39 -12.64 15.74
CA PHE A 137 17.02 -11.32 15.67
C PHE A 137 16.52 -10.31 16.71
N GLY A 138 15.61 -10.70 17.61
CA GLY A 138 14.82 -9.76 18.42
C GLY A 138 15.64 -8.74 19.22
N LYS A 139 16.83 -9.11 19.71
CA LYS A 139 17.69 -8.19 20.46
C LYS A 139 18.20 -7.02 19.61
N PHE A 140 18.44 -7.22 18.32
CA PHE A 140 18.85 -6.17 17.39
C PHE A 140 17.70 -5.26 17.00
N ALA A 141 16.47 -5.80 16.87
CA ALA A 141 15.28 -4.98 16.68
C ALA A 141 15.11 -3.98 17.84
N GLY A 142 15.22 -4.46 19.08
CA GLY A 142 15.17 -3.61 20.26
C GLY A 142 16.24 -2.52 20.29
N ARG A 143 17.48 -2.85 19.92
CA ARG A 143 18.59 -1.89 19.89
C ARG A 143 18.39 -0.81 18.84
N ALA A 144 18.07 -1.19 17.59
CA ALA A 144 17.83 -0.24 16.52
C ALA A 144 16.61 0.64 16.83
N GLY A 145 15.48 0.02 17.15
CA GLY A 145 14.24 0.75 17.49
C GLY A 145 14.43 1.76 18.61
N MET A 146 15.20 1.44 19.65
CA MET A 146 15.48 2.40 20.72
C MET A 146 16.37 3.57 20.26
N ILE A 147 17.43 3.32 19.48
CA ILE A 147 18.33 4.36 18.99
C ILE A 147 17.59 5.32 18.06
N ASP A 148 16.86 4.77 17.09
CA ASP A 148 16.06 5.57 16.16
C ASP A 148 15.01 6.37 16.92
N PHE A 149 14.31 5.75 17.87
CA PHE A 149 13.30 6.46 18.65
C PHE A 149 13.88 7.60 19.50
N LEU A 150 15.07 7.44 20.08
CA LEU A 150 15.76 8.52 20.78
C LEU A 150 16.06 9.69 19.83
N ARG A 151 16.55 9.43 18.61
CA ARG A 151 16.67 10.45 17.57
C ARG A 151 15.32 11.12 17.27
N GLY A 152 14.26 10.32 17.14
CA GLY A 152 12.89 10.81 16.93
C GLY A 152 12.45 11.77 18.03
N LEU A 153 12.74 11.47 19.29
CA LEU A 153 12.46 12.37 20.42
C LEU A 153 13.23 13.69 20.30
N GLY A 154 14.47 13.66 19.80
CA GLY A 154 15.22 14.88 19.50
C GLY A 154 14.47 15.79 18.52
N LEU A 155 14.01 15.23 17.40
CA LEU A 155 13.22 15.95 16.39
C LEU A 155 11.87 16.42 16.93
N TRP A 156 11.16 15.56 17.65
CA TRP A 156 9.88 15.87 18.27
C TRP A 156 9.99 17.07 19.21
N TYR A 157 10.97 17.04 20.13
CA TYR A 157 11.17 18.11 21.08
C TYR A 157 11.61 19.42 20.42
N LEU A 158 12.42 19.36 19.35
CA LEU A 158 12.80 20.54 18.59
C LEU A 158 11.59 21.27 18.01
N ASN A 159 10.64 20.53 17.42
CA ASN A 159 9.40 21.09 16.90
C ASN A 159 8.49 21.68 17.99
N HIS A 160 8.68 21.24 19.23
CA HIS A 160 7.96 21.74 20.41
C HIS A 160 8.76 22.80 21.19
N GLY A 161 9.81 23.35 20.60
CA GLY A 161 10.59 24.46 21.17
C GLY A 161 11.64 24.05 22.21
N TYR A 162 11.95 22.76 22.32
CA TYR A 162 12.96 22.22 23.23
C TYR A 162 14.18 21.70 22.46
N SER A 163 15.34 22.30 22.73
CA SER A 163 16.62 21.72 22.30
C SER A 163 17.06 20.66 23.32
N THR A 164 17.21 19.41 22.87
CA THR A 164 17.63 18.28 23.70
C THR A 164 18.88 17.60 23.11
N PRO A 165 19.73 16.98 23.95
CA PRO A 165 20.93 16.26 23.46
C PRO A 165 20.62 15.15 22.45
N PHE A 166 19.40 14.60 22.48
CA PHE A 166 18.93 13.58 21.52
C PHE A 166 19.01 14.01 20.06
N LEU A 167 19.00 15.32 19.76
CA LEU A 167 19.17 15.86 18.39
C LEU A 167 20.50 15.49 17.73
N SER A 168 21.51 15.14 18.51
CA SER A 168 22.83 14.73 18.00
C SER A 168 22.87 13.28 17.50
N LEU A 169 21.82 12.48 17.72
CA LEU A 169 21.75 11.09 17.28
C LEU A 169 21.36 10.99 15.80
N GLY A 170 22.11 10.17 15.06
CA GLY A 170 21.74 9.70 13.73
C GLY A 170 20.83 8.48 13.80
N SER A 171 20.27 8.08 12.66
CA SER A 171 19.54 6.82 12.57
C SER A 171 20.49 5.62 12.71
N SER A 172 19.99 4.48 13.20
CA SER A 172 20.81 3.31 13.51
C SER A 172 21.66 2.87 12.31
N TYR A 173 21.07 2.84 11.11
CA TYR A 173 21.78 2.48 9.87
C TYR A 173 22.92 3.43 9.46
N MET A 174 22.98 4.65 10.02
CA MET A 174 24.04 5.64 9.72
C MET A 174 25.34 5.34 10.47
N TYR A 175 25.28 4.52 11.51
CA TYR A 175 26.47 4.13 12.27
C TYR A 175 27.18 2.95 11.62
N SER A 176 28.50 2.98 11.61
CA SER A 176 29.33 1.90 11.04
C SER A 176 29.30 0.59 11.83
N SER A 177 28.84 0.64 13.09
CA SER A 177 28.72 -0.51 13.98
C SER A 177 27.78 -0.20 15.15
N LEU A 178 27.29 -1.24 15.83
CA LEU A 178 26.55 -1.09 17.08
C LEU A 178 27.41 -0.41 18.15
N ALA A 179 28.72 -0.65 18.17
CA ALA A 179 29.64 0.02 19.11
C ALA A 179 29.69 1.53 18.88
N ALA A 180 29.76 1.97 17.62
CA ALA A 180 29.72 3.39 17.26
C ALA A 180 28.37 4.04 17.65
N ALA A 181 27.25 3.35 17.39
CA ALA A 181 25.94 3.84 17.77
C ALA A 181 25.80 3.97 19.30
N LYS A 182 26.27 2.97 20.06
CA LYS A 182 26.32 3.05 21.52
C LYS A 182 27.20 4.20 22.03
N ALA A 183 28.35 4.43 21.41
CA ALA A 183 29.22 5.55 21.77
C ALA A 183 28.51 6.90 21.59
N ALA A 184 27.72 7.06 20.52
CA ALA A 184 26.90 8.27 20.34
C ALA A 184 25.83 8.42 21.44
N VAL A 185 25.14 7.34 21.82
CA VAL A 185 24.16 7.37 22.92
C VAL A 185 24.84 7.66 24.27
N ILE A 186 26.05 7.14 24.51
CA ILE A 186 26.84 7.46 25.71
C ILE A 186 27.17 8.95 25.74
N SER A 187 27.61 9.54 24.62
CA SER A 187 27.91 10.97 24.55
C SER A 187 26.67 11.83 24.85
N VAL A 188 25.50 11.44 24.33
CA VAL A 188 24.21 12.05 24.69
C VAL A 188 23.91 11.89 26.18
N GLY A 189 24.17 10.72 26.74
CA GLY A 189 24.00 10.44 28.16
C GLY A 189 24.89 11.30 29.05
N GLU A 190 26.16 11.49 28.70
CA GLU A 190 27.11 12.36 29.41
C GLU A 190 26.66 13.83 29.38
N GLU A 191 26.13 14.31 28.25
CA GLU A 191 25.57 15.65 28.13
C GLU A 191 24.33 15.83 29.02
N ILE A 192 23.42 14.84 29.04
CA ILE A 192 22.25 14.84 29.93
C ILE A 192 22.68 14.81 31.40
N ALA A 193 23.70 14.02 31.76
CA ALA A 193 24.21 13.95 33.13
C ALA A 193 24.81 15.28 33.60
N THR A 194 25.49 15.98 32.69
CA THR A 194 26.19 17.24 33.00
C THR A 194 25.26 18.45 33.00
N MET A 195 24.39 18.54 31.99
CA MET A 195 23.58 19.75 31.75
C MET A 195 22.10 19.57 32.12
N GLY A 196 21.62 18.35 32.31
CA GLY A 196 20.21 18.03 32.50
C GLY A 196 19.35 18.23 31.24
N LEU A 197 18.07 17.88 31.36
CA LEU A 197 17.04 18.11 30.35
C LEU A 197 16.18 19.34 30.73
N PRO A 198 15.55 20.03 29.77
CA PRO A 198 14.62 21.11 30.08
C PRO A 198 13.52 20.65 31.06
N SER A 199 13.24 21.43 32.11
CA SER A 199 12.26 21.04 33.13
C SER A 199 10.84 20.85 32.58
N GLY A 200 10.49 21.52 31.48
CA GLY A 200 9.19 21.37 30.82
C GLY A 200 8.92 20.01 30.17
N ILE A 201 9.95 19.17 30.00
CA ILE A 201 9.81 17.80 29.46
C ILE A 201 10.10 16.72 30.51
N CYS A 202 10.35 17.13 31.75
CA CYS A 202 10.69 16.24 32.85
C CYS A 202 9.53 16.12 33.84
N PRO A 203 9.32 14.93 34.44
CA PRO A 203 10.10 13.70 34.26
C PRO A 203 9.82 13.01 32.92
N LEU A 204 10.87 12.42 32.34
CA LEU A 204 10.77 11.63 31.12
C LEU A 204 10.72 10.15 31.48
N VAL A 205 9.55 9.53 31.35
CA VAL A 205 9.29 8.14 31.78
C VAL A 205 9.17 7.21 30.58
N PHE A 206 10.11 6.29 30.42
CA PHE A 206 10.10 5.24 29.40
C PHE A 206 9.53 3.94 29.98
N VAL A 207 8.46 3.44 29.39
CA VAL A 207 7.83 2.16 29.75
C VAL A 207 8.15 1.12 28.68
N PHE A 208 8.88 0.07 29.05
CA PHE A 208 9.19 -1.07 28.19
C PHE A 208 8.19 -2.20 28.44
N THR A 209 7.49 -2.67 27.42
CA THR A 209 6.54 -3.79 27.55
C THR A 209 7.24 -5.14 27.37
N GLY A 210 6.95 -6.08 28.28
CA GLY A 210 7.52 -7.42 28.26
C GLY A 210 9.00 -7.50 28.66
N SER A 211 9.50 -8.73 28.78
CA SER A 211 10.88 -9.04 29.23
C SER A 211 11.70 -9.86 28.21
N GLY A 212 11.20 -9.95 26.98
CA GLY A 212 11.82 -10.74 25.90
C GLY A 212 13.10 -10.14 25.30
N ASN A 213 13.62 -10.77 24.25
CA ASN A 213 14.84 -10.33 23.55
C ASN A 213 14.77 -8.88 23.07
N VAL A 214 13.62 -8.47 22.54
CA VAL A 214 13.37 -7.12 22.03
C VAL A 214 13.46 -6.09 23.16
N SER A 215 12.69 -6.30 24.24
CA SER A 215 12.71 -5.43 25.43
C SER A 215 14.11 -5.31 26.03
N ARG A 216 14.85 -6.42 26.14
CA ARG A 216 16.25 -6.41 26.62
C ARG A 216 17.19 -5.64 25.69
N GLY A 217 16.97 -5.70 24.38
CA GLY A 217 17.72 -4.94 23.39
C GLY A 217 17.48 -3.43 23.51
N ALA A 218 16.22 -3.02 23.66
CA ALA A 218 15.86 -1.62 23.85
C ALA A 218 16.40 -1.07 25.18
N GLN A 219 16.23 -1.84 26.27
CA GLN A 219 16.78 -1.49 27.58
C GLN A 219 18.31 -1.38 27.57
N GLU A 220 19.01 -2.19 26.77
CA GLU A 220 20.48 -2.11 26.65
C GLU A 220 20.94 -0.75 26.12
N ILE A 221 20.20 -0.16 25.19
CA ILE A 221 20.48 1.20 24.68
C ILE A 221 20.04 2.25 25.69
N PHE A 222 18.83 2.13 26.25
CA PHE A 222 18.33 3.07 27.25
C PHE A 222 19.26 3.18 28.47
N LYS A 223 19.85 2.07 28.91
CA LYS A 223 20.78 2.04 30.06
C LYS A 223 22.06 2.83 29.86
N LEU A 224 22.37 3.26 28.63
CA LEU A 224 23.49 4.14 28.32
C LEU A 224 23.19 5.61 28.65
N LEU A 225 21.92 5.96 28.83
CA LEU A 225 21.51 7.25 29.36
C LEU A 225 21.60 7.23 30.89
N PRO A 226 21.84 8.37 31.54
CA PRO A 226 21.65 8.48 32.99
C PRO A 226 20.15 8.31 33.29
N HIS A 227 19.79 7.35 34.15
CA HIS A 227 18.39 6.98 34.41
C HIS A 227 18.19 6.36 35.81
N THR A 228 16.94 6.27 36.23
CA THR A 228 16.52 5.45 37.39
C THR A 228 15.41 4.49 37.00
N PHE A 229 15.59 3.18 37.24
CA PHE A 229 14.50 2.22 37.03
C PHE A 229 13.53 2.23 38.22
N VAL A 230 12.22 2.25 37.93
CA VAL A 230 11.14 2.26 38.92
C VAL A 230 10.18 1.10 38.69
N ASP A 231 9.65 0.56 39.79
CA ASP A 231 8.58 -0.44 39.74
C ASP A 231 7.29 0.19 39.20
N PRO A 232 6.53 -0.51 38.33
CA PRO A 232 5.25 -0.02 37.81
C PRO A 232 4.30 0.60 38.84
N ARG A 233 4.27 0.06 40.06
CA ARG A 233 3.39 0.54 41.15
C ARG A 233 3.76 1.90 41.71
N LYS A 234 4.99 2.38 41.45
CA LYS A 234 5.50 3.68 41.92
C LYS A 234 5.31 4.81 40.91
N LEU A 235 4.79 4.51 39.71
CA LEU A 235 4.53 5.52 38.69
C LEU A 235 3.55 6.63 39.15
N PRO A 236 2.47 6.34 39.90
CA PRO A 236 1.59 7.39 40.42
C PRO A 236 2.31 8.34 41.39
N GLU A 237 3.08 7.80 42.34
CA GLU A 237 3.86 8.60 43.31
C GLU A 237 4.86 9.52 42.61
N LEU A 238 5.54 9.00 41.57
CA LEU A 238 6.48 9.78 40.77
C LEU A 238 5.80 10.94 40.03
N HIS A 239 4.60 10.70 39.50
CA HIS A 239 3.81 11.72 38.80
C HIS A 239 3.33 12.82 39.74
N GLU A 240 2.89 12.47 40.96
CA GLU A 240 2.51 13.45 41.98
C GLU A 240 3.69 14.36 42.38
N MET A 241 4.85 13.75 42.66
CA MET A 241 6.07 14.51 42.99
C MET A 241 6.49 15.50 41.88
N ALA A 242 6.23 15.16 40.62
CA ALA A 242 6.55 16.01 39.47
C ALA A 242 5.59 17.21 39.32
N ARG A 243 4.30 17.04 39.64
CA ARG A 243 3.32 18.14 39.62
C ARG A 243 3.63 19.22 40.65
N ASP A 244 4.21 18.84 41.78
CA ASP A 244 4.60 19.80 42.82
C ASP A 244 5.85 20.61 42.44
N LEU A 245 6.77 20.03 41.65
CA LEU A 245 8.00 20.70 41.18
C LEU A 245 7.78 21.69 40.01
N THR A 246 6.79 21.41 39.16
CA THR A 246 6.46 22.18 37.95
C THR A 246 5.69 23.49 38.22
N GLN A 247 5.22 23.71 39.46
CA GLN A 247 4.66 25.00 39.90
C GLN A 247 5.72 26.09 40.15
N SER A 248 7.02 25.77 40.03
CA SER A 248 8.09 26.77 40.12
C SER A 248 8.25 27.58 38.81
N LYS A 249 8.23 28.92 38.92
CA LYS A 249 8.14 29.88 37.80
C LYS A 249 9.37 29.99 36.87
N GLN A 250 10.22 28.95 36.75
CA GLN A 250 11.44 28.99 35.90
C GLN A 250 11.53 27.81 34.92
N PRO A 251 10.83 27.87 33.77
CA PRO A 251 10.86 26.83 32.73
C PRO A 251 12.21 26.70 32.00
N SER A 252 13.16 27.62 32.22
CA SER A 252 14.52 27.57 31.66
C SER A 252 15.51 26.72 32.48
N LYS A 253 15.12 26.24 33.68
CA LYS A 253 15.98 25.44 34.53
C LYS A 253 16.08 24.02 33.98
N ARG A 254 17.30 23.53 33.74
CA ARG A 254 17.55 22.13 33.36
C ARG A 254 17.63 21.24 34.61
N ILE A 255 17.01 20.07 34.56
CA ILE A 255 16.94 19.11 35.67
C ILE A 255 17.18 17.67 35.17
N PHE A 256 17.58 16.79 36.07
CA PHE A 256 17.82 15.38 35.77
C PHE A 256 16.68 14.50 36.29
N GLN A 257 15.80 14.07 35.39
CA GLN A 257 14.64 13.23 35.72
C GLN A 257 14.28 12.31 34.55
N VAL A 258 15.09 11.26 34.35
CA VAL A 258 14.85 10.21 33.33
C VAL A 258 14.60 8.89 34.04
N TYR A 259 13.47 8.25 33.76
CA TYR A 259 13.03 7.03 34.43
C TYR A 259 12.74 5.92 33.43
N GLY A 260 13.11 4.71 33.80
CA GLY A 260 12.75 3.49 33.07
C GLY A 260 11.79 2.64 33.90
N CYS A 261 10.82 2.01 33.25
CA CYS A 261 9.91 1.07 33.88
C CYS A 261 9.72 -0.14 32.97
N VAL A 262 9.74 -1.35 33.52
CA VAL A 262 9.44 -2.56 32.76
C VAL A 262 8.07 -3.07 33.18
N ALA A 263 7.08 -2.95 32.30
CA ALA A 263 5.76 -3.50 32.51
C ALA A 263 5.70 -4.92 31.94
N THR A 264 5.25 -5.87 32.74
CA THR A 264 5.03 -7.26 32.34
C THR A 264 3.53 -7.55 32.28
N CYS A 265 3.15 -8.77 31.87
CA CYS A 265 1.75 -9.18 31.79
C CYS A 265 0.98 -8.94 33.11
N GLN A 266 1.62 -9.07 34.28
CA GLN A 266 0.97 -8.83 35.58
C GLN A 266 0.56 -7.36 35.78
N ASP A 267 1.23 -6.43 35.09
CA ASP A 267 1.03 -4.99 35.19
C ASP A 267 0.04 -4.49 34.13
N MET A 268 -0.19 -5.30 33.07
CA MET A 268 -0.99 -4.95 31.89
C MET A 268 -2.44 -5.39 31.98
N VAL A 269 -2.74 -6.43 32.75
CA VAL A 269 -4.08 -7.02 32.86
C VAL A 269 -4.47 -7.29 34.31
N GLU A 270 -5.77 -7.42 34.54
CA GLU A 270 -6.34 -7.87 35.80
C GLU A 270 -7.31 -9.02 35.57
N HIS A 271 -7.36 -9.97 36.50
CA HIS A 271 -8.36 -11.01 36.46
C HIS A 271 -9.77 -10.42 36.68
N LEU A 272 -10.77 -10.88 35.93
CA LEU A 272 -12.16 -10.38 35.99
C LEU A 272 -12.80 -10.60 37.37
N ASN A 273 -12.44 -11.70 38.05
CA ASN A 273 -12.75 -11.91 39.46
C ASN A 273 -11.74 -11.15 40.36
N PRO A 274 -12.16 -10.12 41.12
CA PRO A 274 -11.28 -9.33 41.97
C PRO A 274 -10.61 -10.11 43.11
N SER A 275 -11.13 -11.28 43.48
CA SER A 275 -10.56 -12.11 44.55
C SER A 275 -9.38 -12.97 44.11
N LYS A 276 -9.08 -13.04 42.80
CA LYS A 276 -7.95 -13.80 42.25
C LYS A 276 -6.79 -12.88 41.89
N SER A 277 -5.60 -13.21 42.35
CA SER A 277 -4.37 -12.54 41.93
C SER A 277 -3.94 -12.97 40.53
N PHE A 278 -3.13 -12.15 39.85
CA PHE A 278 -2.56 -12.49 38.56
C PHE A 278 -1.76 -13.80 38.64
N ASN A 279 -2.06 -14.75 37.74
CA ASN A 279 -1.27 -15.95 37.56
C ASN A 279 -0.86 -16.06 36.09
N LYS A 280 0.45 -16.16 35.83
CA LYS A 280 0.97 -16.18 34.47
C LYS A 280 0.50 -17.39 33.67
N ALA A 281 0.50 -18.60 34.24
CA ALA A 281 0.09 -19.79 33.51
C ALA A 281 -1.41 -19.72 33.17
N ASP A 282 -2.23 -19.26 34.11
CA ASP A 282 -3.67 -19.06 33.93
C ASP A 282 -3.98 -17.99 32.88
N TYR A 283 -3.27 -16.85 32.89
CA TYR A 283 -3.42 -15.79 31.90
C TYR A 283 -3.16 -16.28 30.46
N TYR A 284 -2.11 -17.06 30.24
CA TYR A 284 -1.80 -17.58 28.90
C TYR A 284 -2.76 -18.70 28.47
N ALA A 285 -3.28 -19.49 29.42
CA ALA A 285 -4.27 -20.53 29.12
C ALA A 285 -5.68 -19.97 28.91
N HIS A 286 -6.06 -18.92 29.66
CA HIS A 286 -7.42 -18.37 29.73
C HIS A 286 -7.45 -16.84 29.66
N PRO A 287 -6.93 -16.23 28.58
CA PRO A 287 -6.78 -14.76 28.51
C PRO A 287 -8.13 -14.01 28.54
N GLY A 288 -9.23 -14.64 28.13
CA GLY A 288 -10.58 -14.07 28.24
C GLY A 288 -11.08 -13.86 29.67
N GLN A 289 -10.42 -14.45 30.68
CA GLN A 289 -10.71 -14.19 32.10
C GLN A 289 -10.03 -12.93 32.63
N TYR A 290 -9.33 -12.18 31.77
CA TYR A 290 -8.57 -11.00 32.14
C TYR A 290 -9.05 -9.77 31.36
N LYS A 291 -9.16 -8.64 32.03
CA LYS A 291 -9.44 -7.32 31.43
C LYS A 291 -8.15 -6.50 31.28
N PRO A 292 -8.06 -5.61 30.29
CA PRO A 292 -6.91 -4.72 30.15
C PRO A 292 -6.87 -3.71 31.30
N ALA A 293 -5.70 -3.53 31.90
CA ALA A 293 -5.45 -2.58 33.00
C ALA A 293 -4.28 -1.61 32.69
N PHE A 294 -3.56 -1.82 31.59
CA PHE A 294 -2.42 -1.00 31.20
C PHE A 294 -2.77 0.49 31.03
N HIS A 295 -3.92 0.77 30.41
CA HIS A 295 -4.44 2.13 30.21
C HIS A 295 -4.78 2.86 31.52
N GLU A 296 -5.00 2.15 32.62
CA GLU A 296 -5.31 2.74 33.94
C GLU A 296 -4.06 2.83 34.83
N LYS A 297 -3.22 1.80 34.81
CA LYS A 297 -2.11 1.64 35.76
C LYS A 297 -0.78 2.20 35.28
N ILE A 298 -0.56 2.22 33.96
CA ILE A 298 0.78 2.45 33.40
C ILE A 298 0.77 3.62 32.42
N ALA A 299 -0.08 3.56 31.39
CA ALA A 299 -0.12 4.55 30.32
C ALA A 299 -0.32 6.00 30.78
N PRO A 300 -1.13 6.32 31.82
CA PRO A 300 -1.30 7.70 32.31
C PRO A 300 -0.01 8.37 32.79
N TYR A 301 1.04 7.60 33.07
CA TYR A 301 2.29 8.08 33.64
C TYR A 301 3.48 7.95 32.68
N ALA A 302 3.27 7.36 31.50
CA ALA A 302 4.31 7.13 30.52
C ALA A 302 4.50 8.36 29.64
N SER A 303 5.74 8.83 29.50
CA SER A 303 6.10 9.79 28.45
C SER A 303 6.36 9.06 27.13
N VAL A 304 6.96 7.87 27.21
CA VAL A 304 7.26 7.02 26.06
C VAL A 304 6.86 5.59 26.36
N ILE A 305 6.12 4.95 25.46
CA ILE A 305 5.87 3.51 25.49
C ILE A 305 6.75 2.84 24.45
N VAL A 306 7.63 1.94 24.88
CA VAL A 306 8.45 1.11 24.01
C VAL A 306 7.82 -0.29 24.00
N ASN A 307 6.99 -0.55 23.00
CA ASN A 307 6.25 -1.79 22.88
C ASN A 307 7.15 -2.90 22.31
N CYS A 308 7.44 -3.91 23.12
CA CYS A 308 8.36 -5.01 22.80
C CYS A 308 7.78 -6.39 23.15
N MET A 309 6.50 -6.45 23.51
CA MET A 309 5.84 -7.68 23.93
C MET A 309 5.29 -8.45 22.74
N TYR A 310 5.16 -9.76 22.90
CA TYR A 310 4.35 -10.55 21.98
C TYR A 310 2.86 -10.30 22.26
N TRP A 311 2.04 -10.26 21.21
CA TRP A 311 0.59 -10.15 21.34
C TRP A 311 -0.13 -10.92 20.22
N GLU A 312 -1.32 -11.42 20.53
CA GLU A 312 -2.23 -12.06 19.58
C GLU A 312 -3.67 -11.75 19.99
N ARG A 313 -4.61 -11.89 19.04
CA ARG A 313 -5.98 -11.36 19.15
C ARG A 313 -6.78 -11.84 20.37
N ARG A 314 -6.46 -13.03 20.92
CA ARG A 314 -7.12 -13.56 22.11
C ARG A 314 -6.71 -12.86 23.42
N PHE A 315 -5.58 -12.16 23.43
CA PHE A 315 -5.14 -11.39 24.58
C PHE A 315 -5.75 -9.98 24.56
N PRO A 316 -6.05 -9.41 25.73
CA PRO A 316 -6.42 -8.00 25.82
C PRO A 316 -5.39 -7.09 25.15
N ARG A 317 -5.86 -6.05 24.46
CA ARG A 317 -4.99 -5.00 23.91
C ARG A 317 -4.36 -4.18 25.04
N LEU A 318 -3.16 -3.63 24.79
CA LEU A 318 -2.52 -2.68 25.69
C LEU A 318 -3.25 -1.34 25.70
N LEU A 319 -3.57 -0.82 24.50
CA LEU A 319 -4.27 0.45 24.32
C LEU A 319 -5.21 0.37 23.12
N THR A 320 -6.48 0.72 23.35
CA THR A 320 -7.47 0.95 22.29
C THR A 320 -7.46 2.41 21.83
N THR A 321 -8.01 2.68 20.65
CA THR A 321 -8.20 4.05 20.13
C THR A 321 -8.96 4.93 21.12
N LYS A 322 -10.02 4.36 21.74
CA LYS A 322 -10.81 5.06 22.76
C LYS A 322 -10.00 5.33 24.04
N GLN A 323 -9.20 4.38 24.50
CA GLN A 323 -8.40 4.55 25.71
C GLN A 323 -7.33 5.63 25.55
N ILE A 324 -6.66 5.71 24.41
CA ILE A 324 -5.68 6.78 24.18
C ILE A 324 -6.35 8.16 24.04
N GLN A 325 -7.54 8.23 23.45
CA GLN A 325 -8.37 9.44 23.42
C GLN A 325 -8.69 9.93 24.83
N ASP A 326 -9.17 9.04 25.69
CA ASP A 326 -9.50 9.35 27.09
C ASP A 326 -8.25 9.78 27.87
N LEU A 327 -7.12 9.09 27.68
CA LEU A 327 -5.83 9.43 28.29
C LEU A 327 -5.37 10.85 27.91
N MET A 328 -5.35 11.18 26.62
CA MET A 328 -4.90 12.50 26.17
C MET A 328 -5.84 13.61 26.64
N LYS A 329 -7.16 13.36 26.66
CA LYS A 329 -8.14 14.31 27.21
C LYS A 329 -7.91 14.59 28.70
N ASN A 330 -7.43 13.60 29.44
CA ASN A 330 -7.10 13.70 30.86
C ASN A 330 -5.69 14.22 31.15
N GLY A 331 -4.96 14.71 30.12
CA GLY A 331 -3.64 15.32 30.29
C GLY A 331 -2.50 14.31 30.46
N CYS A 332 -2.62 13.12 29.86
CA CYS A 332 -1.54 12.13 29.81
C CYS A 332 -0.24 12.75 29.23
N PRO A 333 0.95 12.51 29.84
CA PRO A 333 2.22 13.06 29.40
C PRO A 333 2.84 12.33 28.20
N LEU A 334 2.11 11.37 27.60
CA LEU A 334 2.60 10.54 26.52
C LEU A 334 2.91 11.37 25.28
N VAL A 335 4.18 11.38 24.89
CA VAL A 335 4.67 12.03 23.67
C VAL A 335 5.04 11.05 22.58
N GLY A 336 5.27 9.77 22.93
CA GLY A 336 5.86 8.82 22.00
C GLY A 336 5.51 7.35 22.23
N ILE A 337 5.34 6.61 21.14
CA ILE A 337 5.21 5.15 21.11
C ILE A 337 6.20 4.55 20.11
N CYS A 338 7.16 3.79 20.62
CA CYS A 338 8.06 2.98 19.81
C CYS A 338 7.51 1.55 19.78
N ASP A 339 6.78 1.19 18.72
CA ASP A 339 6.22 -0.14 18.55
C ASP A 339 7.15 -1.05 17.74
N ILE A 340 8.04 -1.73 18.46
CA ILE A 340 9.04 -2.63 17.88
C ILE A 340 8.41 -3.97 17.49
N THR A 341 7.20 -4.27 17.98
CA THR A 341 6.42 -5.46 17.60
C THR A 341 5.98 -5.38 16.14
N CYS A 342 5.60 -4.17 15.71
CA CYS A 342 5.11 -3.86 14.38
C CYS A 342 3.82 -4.65 14.00
N ASP A 343 2.98 -4.95 14.98
CA ASP A 343 1.70 -5.61 14.76
C ASP A 343 0.63 -4.57 14.39
N VAL A 344 0.38 -4.41 13.08
CA VAL A 344 -0.64 -3.46 12.56
C VAL A 344 -2.04 -3.78 13.12
N GLY A 345 -2.64 -2.81 13.80
CA GLY A 345 -3.92 -2.96 14.49
C GLY A 345 -3.88 -3.94 15.68
N GLY A 346 -2.69 -4.24 16.18
CA GLY A 346 -2.41 -5.29 17.16
C GLY A 346 -2.64 -4.86 18.60
N SER A 347 -1.61 -5.02 19.44
CA SER A 347 -1.66 -4.69 20.87
C SER A 347 -1.93 -3.21 21.15
N ILE A 348 -1.52 -2.32 20.25
CA ILE A 348 -1.83 -0.89 20.25
C ILE A 348 -2.71 -0.63 19.03
N GLU A 349 -4.02 -0.51 19.25
CA GLU A 349 -5.03 -0.54 18.18
C GLU A 349 -4.83 0.52 17.09
N PHE A 350 -4.47 1.73 17.50
CA PHE A 350 -4.34 2.87 16.60
C PHE A 350 -3.01 2.89 15.84
N ILE A 351 -2.09 1.94 16.06
CA ILE A 351 -0.96 1.74 15.16
C ILE A 351 -1.45 0.90 13.99
N ASN A 352 -2.03 1.55 12.98
CA ASN A 352 -2.66 0.93 11.83
C ASN A 352 -1.75 0.83 10.59
N GLN A 353 -0.49 1.20 10.73
CA GLN A 353 0.48 1.25 9.63
C GLN A 353 1.89 0.94 10.11
N THR A 354 2.72 0.46 9.19
CA THR A 354 4.17 0.30 9.40
C THR A 354 4.92 1.53 8.91
N THR A 355 6.09 1.79 9.49
CA THR A 355 7.04 2.83 9.06
C THR A 355 8.26 2.21 8.37
N LEU A 356 8.95 3.03 7.58
CA LEU A 356 10.16 2.62 6.85
C LEU A 356 11.41 3.10 7.58
N ILE A 357 12.55 2.45 7.37
CA ILE A 357 13.84 2.87 7.95
C ILE A 357 14.21 4.32 7.56
N ASP A 358 13.90 4.74 6.33
CA ASP A 358 14.12 6.11 5.83
C ASP A 358 13.05 7.12 6.27
N SER A 359 11.93 6.67 6.82
CA SER A 359 10.86 7.52 7.36
C SER A 359 10.22 6.83 8.56
N PRO A 360 10.95 6.74 9.69
CA PRO A 360 10.62 5.81 10.76
C PRO A 360 9.52 6.29 11.71
N PHE A 361 8.99 7.51 11.53
CA PHE A 361 8.02 8.14 12.42
C PHE A 361 6.77 8.63 11.68
N PHE A 362 5.63 8.58 12.37
CA PHE A 362 4.42 9.34 12.06
C PHE A 362 3.86 9.91 13.36
N ARG A 363 3.03 10.95 13.31
CA ARG A 363 2.30 11.49 14.46
C ARG A 363 0.85 11.02 14.40
N TYR A 364 0.38 10.40 15.48
CA TYR A 364 -1.03 10.07 15.68
C TYR A 364 -1.68 11.13 16.57
N GLU A 365 -2.79 11.70 16.13
CA GLU A 365 -3.55 12.72 16.89
C GLU A 365 -4.86 12.12 17.42
N PRO A 366 -4.94 11.82 18.72
CA PRO A 366 -6.09 11.08 19.25
C PRO A 366 -7.42 11.85 19.15
N SER A 367 -7.39 13.19 19.22
CA SER A 367 -8.59 14.05 19.30
C SER A 367 -9.56 13.87 18.13
N ASN A 368 -9.04 13.52 16.95
CA ASN A 368 -9.78 13.38 15.70
C ASN A 368 -9.44 12.07 14.95
N ASP A 369 -8.73 11.15 15.61
CA ASP A 369 -8.31 9.85 15.04
C ASP A 369 -7.56 10.00 13.71
N SER A 370 -6.60 10.94 13.65
CA SER A 370 -5.87 11.28 12.42
C SER A 370 -4.38 10.98 12.50
N TYR A 371 -3.79 10.76 11.32
CA TYR A 371 -2.40 10.35 11.14
C TYR A 371 -1.67 11.37 10.28
N HIS A 372 -0.49 11.78 10.73
CA HIS A 372 0.34 12.81 10.10
C HIS A 372 1.76 12.29 9.94
N TYR A 373 2.47 12.69 8.89
CA TYR A 373 3.84 12.20 8.62
C TYR A 373 4.92 13.25 8.92
N ASP A 374 4.51 14.44 9.34
CA ASP A 374 5.34 15.39 10.06
C ASP A 374 5.36 15.11 11.57
N LEU A 375 6.31 15.73 12.26
CA LEU A 375 6.39 15.74 13.73
C LEU A 375 5.98 17.10 14.30
N GLU A 376 5.19 17.88 13.57
CA GLU A 376 4.73 19.21 13.95
C GLU A 376 3.29 19.15 14.50
N GLY A 377 3.02 19.87 15.58
CA GLY A 377 1.68 19.91 16.17
C GLY A 377 1.41 18.85 17.25
N LYS A 378 0.15 18.75 17.67
CA LYS A 378 -0.27 17.98 18.85
C LYS A 378 -0.42 16.50 18.55
N GLY A 379 -0.19 15.64 19.54
CA GLY A 379 -0.43 14.20 19.42
C GLY A 379 0.71 13.39 20.01
N VAL A 380 0.86 12.17 19.50
CA VAL A 380 1.85 11.19 19.94
C VAL A 380 2.68 10.76 18.74
N MET A 381 4.00 10.87 18.84
CA MET A 381 4.92 10.33 17.84
C MET A 381 4.91 8.81 17.89
N CYS A 382 4.74 8.12 16.76
CA CYS A 382 4.70 6.67 16.67
C CYS A 382 5.79 6.17 15.71
N SER A 383 6.36 5.00 16.03
CA SER A 383 7.30 4.28 15.17
C SER A 383 6.93 2.80 15.13
N ALA A 384 6.91 2.19 13.95
CA ALA A 384 6.56 0.78 13.76
C ALA A 384 7.31 0.18 12.56
N VAL A 385 8.62 -0.04 12.70
CA VAL A 385 9.48 -0.55 11.61
C VAL A 385 9.59 -2.08 11.71
N ASP A 386 9.24 -2.79 10.63
CA ASP A 386 9.15 -4.26 10.57
C ASP A 386 10.49 -5.00 10.38
N ILE A 387 11.52 -4.30 9.91
CA ILE A 387 12.83 -4.89 9.55
C ILE A 387 14.03 -4.32 10.34
N LEU A 388 13.79 -3.79 11.53
CA LEU A 388 14.80 -3.13 12.40
C LEU A 388 16.16 -3.86 12.55
N PRO A 389 16.24 -5.20 12.67
CA PRO A 389 17.53 -5.87 12.78
C PRO A 389 18.50 -5.63 11.62
N THR A 390 18.00 -5.19 10.47
CA THR A 390 18.82 -4.91 9.29
C THR A 390 19.69 -3.66 9.45
N GLU A 391 19.34 -2.75 10.35
CA GLU A 391 20.11 -1.54 10.61
C GLU A 391 21.45 -1.82 11.29
N PHE A 392 21.56 -2.97 11.98
CA PHE A 392 22.82 -3.52 12.50
C PHE A 392 23.20 -4.81 11.79
N ALA A 393 23.18 -4.79 10.45
CA ALA A 393 23.38 -5.98 9.63
C ALA A 393 24.65 -6.77 9.97
N LYS A 394 25.77 -6.09 10.30
CA LYS A 394 27.05 -6.72 10.63
C LYS A 394 26.96 -7.58 11.89
N GLU A 395 26.53 -6.98 13.00
CA GLU A 395 26.41 -7.69 14.28
C GLU A 395 25.24 -8.67 14.28
N ALA A 396 24.15 -8.37 13.57
CA ALA A 396 23.04 -9.29 13.38
C ALA A 396 23.47 -10.55 12.62
N SER A 397 24.25 -10.41 11.53
CA SER A 397 24.82 -11.53 10.78
C SER A 397 25.81 -12.34 11.61
N GLN A 398 26.66 -11.66 12.38
CA GLN A 398 27.60 -12.30 13.29
C GLN A 398 26.86 -13.15 14.34
N HIS A 399 25.89 -12.58 15.04
CA HIS A 399 25.11 -13.32 16.04
C HIS A 399 24.34 -14.49 15.45
N PHE A 400 23.68 -14.26 14.31
CA PHE A 400 22.90 -15.28 13.63
C PHE A 400 23.77 -16.45 13.18
N GLY A 401 24.90 -16.14 12.55
CA GLY A 401 25.81 -17.15 12.04
C GLY A 401 26.65 -17.85 13.13
N ASP A 402 26.89 -17.22 14.29
CA ASP A 402 27.50 -17.90 15.45
C ASP A 402 26.65 -19.11 15.85
N ILE A 403 25.33 -18.96 15.82
CA ILE A 403 24.37 -20.05 16.10
C ILE A 403 24.26 -20.99 14.89
N LEU A 404 24.01 -20.45 13.68
CA LEU A 404 23.77 -21.27 12.49
C LEU A 404 24.98 -22.16 12.14
N SER A 405 26.21 -21.67 12.34
CA SER A 405 27.43 -22.41 12.01
C SER A 405 27.56 -23.74 12.74
N HIS A 406 26.92 -23.90 13.91
CA HIS A 406 26.84 -25.18 14.62
C HIS A 406 26.01 -26.24 13.88
N PHE A 407 25.05 -25.82 13.06
CA PHE A 407 24.16 -26.70 12.29
C PHE A 407 24.60 -26.87 10.83
N THR A 408 25.31 -25.89 10.27
CA THR A 408 25.73 -25.87 8.86
C THR A 408 26.46 -27.15 8.44
N ALA A 409 27.36 -27.66 9.29
CA ALA A 409 28.09 -28.90 9.05
C ALA A 409 27.16 -30.10 8.80
N SER A 410 26.16 -30.27 9.68
CA SER A 410 25.19 -31.37 9.59
C SER A 410 24.29 -31.20 8.36
N LEU A 411 23.81 -29.97 8.11
CA LEU A 411 22.98 -29.65 6.94
C LEU A 411 23.75 -29.76 5.61
N ALA A 412 25.08 -29.60 5.59
CA ALA A 412 25.87 -29.69 4.37
C ALA A 412 26.26 -31.13 4.01
N SER A 413 26.31 -32.02 5.00
CA SER A 413 26.85 -33.38 4.87
C SER A 413 25.80 -34.49 4.96
N PHE A 414 24.58 -34.20 5.42
CA PHE A 414 23.53 -35.22 5.53
C PHE A 414 23.18 -35.83 4.17
N ARG A 415 23.07 -37.16 4.16
CA ARG A 415 22.58 -37.91 3.00
C ARG A 415 21.15 -38.35 3.19
N ASN A 416 20.82 -38.72 4.43
CA ASN A 416 19.50 -39.15 4.84
C ASN A 416 18.99 -38.28 5.99
N LEU A 417 17.69 -38.00 6.00
CA LEU A 417 17.08 -37.19 7.06
C LEU A 417 17.28 -37.83 8.46
N GLU A 418 17.42 -39.15 8.53
CA GLU A 418 17.62 -39.88 9.79
C GLU A 418 18.93 -39.55 10.51
N GLU A 419 19.93 -39.06 9.79
CA GLU A 419 21.25 -38.69 10.30
C GLU A 419 21.23 -37.33 11.03
N LEU A 420 20.19 -36.51 10.80
CA LEU A 420 20.08 -35.19 11.42
C LEU A 420 19.60 -35.27 12.88
N PRO A 421 20.02 -34.36 13.76
CA PRO A 421 19.40 -34.19 15.08
C PRO A 421 17.90 -33.90 14.99
N ALA A 422 17.14 -34.27 16.03
CA ALA A 422 15.67 -34.13 16.06
C ALA A 422 15.19 -32.70 15.74
N HIS A 423 15.85 -31.67 16.26
CA HIS A 423 15.49 -30.27 16.00
C HIS A 423 15.70 -29.86 14.52
N LEU A 424 16.66 -30.45 13.80
CA LEU A 424 16.85 -30.21 12.36
C LEU A 424 15.91 -31.07 11.51
N LYS A 425 15.58 -32.30 11.94
CA LYS A 425 14.54 -33.11 11.28
C LYS A 425 13.19 -32.40 11.31
N ARG A 426 12.81 -31.85 12.46
CA ARG A 426 11.59 -31.03 12.61
C ARG A 426 11.63 -29.81 11.71
N ALA A 427 12.77 -29.13 11.59
CA ALA A 427 12.88 -27.96 10.72
C ALA A 427 12.77 -28.26 9.21
N CYS A 428 12.87 -29.53 8.79
CA CYS A 428 12.78 -29.95 7.41
C CYS A 428 11.31 -30.09 6.96
N ILE A 429 10.83 -29.12 6.17
CA ILE A 429 9.48 -29.10 5.63
C ILE A 429 9.38 -30.03 4.41
N VAL A 430 10.31 -29.91 3.48
CA VAL A 430 10.38 -30.71 2.25
C VAL A 430 11.71 -31.45 2.20
N HIS A 431 11.68 -32.72 1.79
CA HIS A 431 12.85 -33.52 1.50
C HIS A 431 12.71 -34.21 0.13
N TYR A 432 13.63 -33.92 -0.80
CA TYR A 432 13.65 -34.48 -2.16
C TYR A 432 12.33 -34.32 -2.95
N GLY A 433 11.67 -33.18 -2.83
CA GLY A 433 10.36 -32.94 -3.46
C GLY A 433 9.19 -33.68 -2.81
N GLY A 434 9.44 -34.46 -1.76
CA GLY A 434 8.42 -35.03 -0.89
C GLY A 434 8.23 -34.15 0.34
N LEU A 435 6.99 -33.90 0.71
CA LEU A 435 6.69 -33.23 1.97
C LEU A 435 6.98 -34.19 3.12
N ASN A 436 7.61 -33.70 4.20
CA ASN A 436 7.83 -34.51 5.39
C ASN A 436 6.48 -34.79 6.08
N GLN A 437 6.34 -35.96 6.71
CA GLN A 437 5.09 -36.45 7.29
C GLN A 437 4.45 -35.45 8.27
N LEU A 438 5.30 -34.73 9.00
CA LEU A 438 4.89 -33.66 9.91
C LEU A 438 4.06 -32.56 9.23
N TYR A 439 4.28 -32.31 7.95
CA TYR A 439 3.67 -31.20 7.19
C TYR A 439 2.56 -31.65 6.24
N GLU A 440 2.11 -32.91 6.28
CA GLU A 440 1.06 -33.45 5.38
C GLU A 440 -0.29 -32.72 5.46
N TYR A 441 -0.54 -31.92 6.51
CA TYR A 441 -1.68 -31.00 6.54
C TYR A 441 -1.62 -29.95 5.42
N ILE A 442 -0.45 -29.50 4.96
CA ILE A 442 -0.34 -28.41 3.97
C ILE A 442 -1.09 -28.75 2.67
N PRO A 443 -0.81 -29.87 1.97
CA PRO A 443 -1.53 -30.23 0.75
C PRO A 443 -3.00 -30.56 1.02
N ARG A 444 -3.35 -31.08 2.21
CA ARG A 444 -4.73 -31.32 2.62
C ARG A 444 -5.52 -30.01 2.72
N MET A 445 -4.95 -29.02 3.39
CA MET A 445 -5.50 -27.67 3.51
C MET A 445 -5.56 -26.97 2.14
N ARG A 446 -4.55 -27.12 1.28
CA ARG A 446 -4.54 -26.55 -0.09
C ARG A 446 -5.53 -27.19 -1.05
N LYS A 447 -5.74 -28.51 -0.98
CA LYS A 447 -6.75 -29.18 -1.83
C LYS A 447 -8.16 -28.68 -1.54
N SER A 448 -8.40 -28.34 -0.28
CA SER A 448 -9.66 -27.72 0.09
C SER A 448 -9.85 -26.33 -0.52
N ASP A 449 -8.78 -25.58 -0.82
CA ASP A 449 -8.83 -24.28 -1.52
C ASP A 449 -8.97 -24.40 -3.06
N LEU A 450 -8.67 -25.57 -3.64
CA LEU A 450 -8.72 -25.81 -5.09
C LEU A 450 -10.11 -26.19 -5.59
N ASP A 451 -11.02 -26.58 -4.70
CA ASP A 451 -12.43 -26.75 -5.02
C ASP A 451 -13.09 -25.36 -5.08
N ASP A 452 -13.00 -24.74 -6.26
CA ASP A 452 -13.77 -23.56 -6.62
C ASP A 452 -15.26 -23.79 -6.26
N PRO A 453 -15.92 -22.93 -5.46
CA PRO A 453 -17.35 -23.08 -5.15
C PRO A 453 -18.23 -23.06 -6.41
N SER A 454 -17.72 -22.61 -7.57
CA SER A 454 -18.41 -22.73 -8.86
C SER A 454 -18.30 -24.11 -9.53
N ILE A 455 -17.30 -24.94 -9.21
CA ILE A 455 -17.16 -26.33 -9.72
C ILE A 455 -18.05 -27.30 -8.94
N VAL A 456 -18.38 -26.99 -7.68
CA VAL A 456 -19.40 -27.72 -6.90
C VAL A 456 -20.79 -27.58 -7.54
N LEU A 457 -21.08 -26.49 -8.25
CA LEU A 457 -22.37 -26.27 -8.92
C LEU A 457 -22.53 -27.04 -10.25
N SER A 458 -21.45 -27.47 -10.90
CA SER A 458 -21.52 -28.22 -12.17
C SER A 458 -21.35 -29.74 -12.03
N ASN A 459 -20.81 -30.23 -10.91
CA ASN A 459 -20.60 -31.66 -10.65
C ASN A 459 -21.39 -32.24 -9.46
N SER A 460 -22.36 -31.51 -8.90
CA SER A 460 -23.21 -31.95 -7.77
C SER A 460 -24.48 -32.70 -8.19
N ASN A 461 -24.49 -33.38 -9.33
CA ASN A 461 -25.53 -34.39 -9.62
C ASN A 461 -25.23 -35.77 -9.01
N GLY A 462 -24.43 -35.87 -7.93
CA GLY A 462 -24.11 -37.18 -7.38
C GLY A 462 -23.48 -37.36 -5.99
N ASN A 463 -22.95 -36.35 -5.29
CA ASN A 463 -22.31 -36.58 -3.97
C ASN A 463 -22.68 -35.53 -2.90
N GLY A 464 -23.77 -35.78 -2.17
CA GLY A 464 -23.67 -36.01 -0.72
C GLY A 464 -23.72 -34.87 0.29
N ARG A 465 -23.43 -33.60 -0.01
CA ARG A 465 -23.17 -32.62 1.09
C ARG A 465 -24.42 -31.84 1.51
N LYS A 466 -24.97 -32.13 2.69
CA LYS A 466 -26.22 -31.55 3.19
C LYS A 466 -26.07 -30.64 4.43
N TYR A 467 -24.96 -30.78 5.17
CA TYR A 467 -24.74 -30.05 6.43
C TYR A 467 -23.30 -29.54 6.53
N THR A 468 -23.13 -28.26 6.90
CA THR A 468 -21.82 -27.64 7.15
C THR A 468 -21.81 -26.84 8.47
N VAL A 469 -20.64 -26.75 9.10
CA VAL A 469 -20.41 -25.94 10.30
C VAL A 469 -19.01 -25.35 10.28
N LEU A 470 -18.87 -24.10 10.71
CA LEU A 470 -17.56 -23.48 10.87
C LEU A 470 -16.94 -23.92 12.20
N VAL A 471 -15.74 -24.47 12.16
CA VAL A 471 -14.98 -24.93 13.32
C VAL A 471 -13.70 -24.12 13.45
N SER A 472 -13.58 -23.37 14.54
CA SER A 472 -12.37 -22.63 14.90
C SER A 472 -11.55 -23.44 15.90
N LEU A 473 -10.36 -23.85 15.49
CA LEU A 473 -9.34 -24.48 16.33
C LEU A 473 -8.31 -23.45 16.74
N SER A 474 -7.86 -23.53 17.98
CA SER A 474 -6.76 -22.70 18.49
C SER A 474 -5.91 -23.46 19.48
N GLY A 475 -4.60 -23.25 19.51
CA GLY A 475 -3.67 -24.00 20.36
C GLY A 475 -2.35 -24.26 19.63
N HIS A 476 -1.55 -25.23 20.06
CA HIS A 476 -0.30 -25.59 19.36
C HIS A 476 -0.56 -26.44 18.10
N LEU A 477 -1.44 -25.96 17.21
CA LEU A 477 -1.97 -26.71 16.06
C LEU A 477 -0.87 -27.21 15.12
N PHE A 478 0.10 -26.36 14.81
CA PHE A 478 1.17 -26.68 13.86
C PHE A 478 2.45 -27.15 14.55
N ASP A 479 2.82 -26.56 15.69
CA ASP A 479 4.04 -26.92 16.43
C ASP A 479 4.01 -28.34 17.00
N LYS A 480 2.81 -28.78 17.42
CA LYS A 480 2.56 -30.13 17.93
C LYS A 480 1.84 -31.02 16.92
N PHE A 481 1.64 -30.52 15.70
CA PHE A 481 0.98 -31.25 14.62
C PHE A 481 -0.45 -31.70 14.94
N LEU A 482 -1.08 -31.07 15.94
CA LEU A 482 -2.46 -31.33 16.36
C LEU A 482 -3.49 -30.99 15.26
N ILE A 483 -3.09 -30.15 14.30
CA ILE A 483 -3.89 -29.93 13.09
C ILE A 483 -4.06 -31.23 12.29
N ASN A 484 -3.04 -32.10 12.22
CA ASN A 484 -3.17 -33.38 11.53
C ASN A 484 -4.21 -34.26 12.24
N GLU A 485 -4.15 -34.36 13.58
CA GLU A 485 -5.13 -35.12 14.37
C GLU A 485 -6.56 -34.60 14.17
N ALA A 486 -6.74 -33.28 14.13
CA ALA A 486 -8.04 -32.67 13.85
C ALA A 486 -8.56 -33.01 12.45
N LEU A 487 -7.71 -32.93 11.42
CA LEU A 487 -8.08 -33.30 10.05
C LEU A 487 -8.37 -34.80 9.92
N ASP A 488 -7.60 -35.65 10.59
CA ASP A 488 -7.80 -37.11 10.60
C ASP A 488 -9.14 -37.49 11.24
N ILE A 489 -9.55 -36.80 12.32
CA ILE A 489 -10.86 -36.98 12.96
C ILE A 489 -11.99 -36.65 11.98
N ILE A 490 -11.86 -35.54 11.23
CA ILE A 490 -12.87 -35.13 10.25
C ILE A 490 -12.98 -36.18 9.13
N GLU A 491 -11.85 -36.57 8.54
CA GLU A 491 -11.80 -37.52 7.42
C GLU A 491 -12.26 -38.93 7.84
N ALA A 492 -11.83 -39.44 9.00
CA ALA A 492 -12.17 -40.78 9.48
C ALA A 492 -13.67 -40.94 9.81
N ALA A 493 -14.33 -39.84 10.17
CA ALA A 493 -15.77 -39.81 10.38
C ALA A 493 -16.57 -39.68 9.07
N GLY A 494 -15.91 -39.55 7.91
CA GLY A 494 -16.55 -39.33 6.62
C GLY A 494 -16.90 -37.86 6.34
N GLY A 495 -16.30 -36.93 7.09
CA GLY A 495 -16.43 -35.49 6.90
C GLY A 495 -15.45 -34.95 5.86
N SER A 496 -15.73 -33.74 5.40
CA SER A 496 -14.87 -32.92 4.54
C SER A 496 -14.58 -31.60 5.24
N PHE A 497 -13.51 -30.91 4.84
CA PHE A 497 -13.19 -29.59 5.39
C PHE A 497 -12.64 -28.63 4.33
N HIS A 498 -12.83 -27.33 4.55
CA HIS A 498 -12.29 -26.21 3.78
C HIS A 498 -11.58 -25.20 4.70
N LEU A 499 -10.34 -24.82 4.38
CA LEU A 499 -9.59 -23.86 5.18
C LEU A 499 -10.08 -22.43 4.90
N VAL A 500 -10.79 -21.84 5.86
CA VAL A 500 -11.27 -20.46 5.76
C VAL A 500 -10.19 -19.46 6.17
N LYS A 501 -9.42 -19.78 7.21
CA LYS A 501 -8.36 -18.90 7.74
C LYS A 501 -7.33 -19.68 8.54
N CYS A 502 -6.06 -19.29 8.42
CA CYS A 502 -4.97 -19.86 9.23
C CYS A 502 -4.01 -18.75 9.70
N GLN A 503 -3.62 -18.80 10.97
CA GLN A 503 -2.55 -18.01 11.55
C GLN A 503 -1.70 -18.90 12.45
N VAL A 504 -0.38 -18.86 12.28
CA VAL A 504 0.56 -19.71 13.05
C VAL A 504 1.34 -18.85 14.03
N GLY A 505 1.47 -19.35 15.25
CA GLY A 505 2.30 -18.76 16.30
C GLY A 505 3.75 -18.60 15.84
N GLN A 506 4.48 -17.60 16.35
CA GLN A 506 5.85 -17.29 15.91
C GLN A 506 6.92 -17.96 16.79
N ILE A 507 6.53 -18.43 17.97
CA ILE A 507 7.29 -19.28 18.89
C ILE A 507 6.42 -20.39 19.47
N THR A 508 7.01 -21.47 19.99
CA THR A 508 6.28 -22.66 20.47
C THR A 508 5.34 -22.44 21.66
N SER A 509 5.38 -21.28 22.32
CA SER A 509 4.42 -20.90 23.37
C SER A 509 3.18 -20.20 22.82
N ASP A 510 3.21 -19.81 21.55
CA ASP A 510 2.13 -19.10 20.88
C ASP A 510 1.09 -20.10 20.41
N SER A 511 -0.17 -19.68 20.43
CA SER A 511 -1.23 -20.52 19.90
C SER A 511 -1.46 -20.18 18.44
N SER A 512 -1.40 -21.20 17.61
CA SER A 512 -1.88 -21.17 16.26
C SER A 512 -3.41 -21.13 16.25
N TYR A 513 -3.97 -20.57 15.18
CA TYR A 513 -5.40 -20.42 14.94
C TYR A 513 -5.73 -20.96 13.54
N SER A 514 -6.77 -21.77 13.44
CA SER A 514 -7.28 -22.28 12.17
C SER A 514 -8.80 -22.28 12.17
N GLU A 515 -9.43 -21.70 11.15
CA GLU A 515 -10.86 -21.82 10.86
C GLU A 515 -11.05 -22.79 9.72
N LEU A 516 -11.78 -23.87 9.99
CA LEU A 516 -12.15 -24.90 9.03
C LEU A 516 -13.66 -24.88 8.87
N GLU A 517 -14.17 -24.73 7.66
CA GLU A 517 -15.55 -25.12 7.36
C GLU A 517 -15.59 -26.63 7.23
N VAL A 518 -16.38 -27.32 8.07
CA VAL A 518 -16.48 -28.78 8.11
C VAL A 518 -17.84 -29.21 7.58
N GLY A 519 -17.88 -30.14 6.63
CA GLY A 519 -19.12 -30.61 6.00
C GLY A 519 -19.29 -32.13 6.06
N ALA A 520 -20.54 -32.59 6.19
CA ALA A 520 -20.92 -34.01 6.18
C ALA A 520 -22.28 -34.25 5.49
N GLU A 521 -22.56 -35.51 5.14
CA GLU A 521 -23.83 -35.89 4.51
C GLU A 521 -25.01 -35.98 5.50
N ASP A 522 -24.70 -36.30 6.76
CA ASP A 522 -25.67 -36.48 7.85
C ASP A 522 -25.30 -35.58 9.03
N LYS A 523 -26.31 -34.96 9.64
CA LYS A 523 -26.17 -34.12 10.83
C LYS A 523 -25.56 -34.88 12.02
N ALA A 524 -25.92 -36.13 12.24
CA ALA A 524 -25.36 -36.98 13.30
C ALA A 524 -23.87 -37.27 13.06
N VAL A 525 -23.42 -37.35 11.81
CA VAL A 525 -22.00 -37.48 11.48
C VAL A 525 -21.27 -36.16 11.74
N LEU A 526 -21.87 -35.03 11.36
CA LEU A 526 -21.32 -33.69 11.64
C LEU A 526 -21.21 -33.43 13.16
N ASP A 527 -22.25 -33.78 13.92
CA ASP A 527 -22.28 -33.68 15.37
C ASP A 527 -21.21 -34.58 16.00
N LYS A 528 -21.03 -35.81 15.49
CA LYS A 528 -19.96 -36.72 15.94
C LYS A 528 -18.56 -36.17 15.65
N ILE A 529 -18.37 -35.50 14.51
CA ILE A 529 -17.09 -34.84 14.17
C ILE A 529 -16.84 -33.71 15.16
N VAL A 530 -17.83 -32.85 15.38
CA VAL A 530 -17.75 -31.74 16.33
C VAL A 530 -17.47 -32.26 17.75
N ASP A 531 -18.15 -33.30 18.20
CA ASP A 531 -17.94 -33.93 19.51
C ASP A 531 -16.54 -34.54 19.62
N SER A 532 -16.03 -35.16 18.56
CA SER A 532 -14.69 -35.77 18.54
C SER A 532 -13.60 -34.69 18.56
N LEU A 533 -13.77 -33.60 17.81
CA LEU A 533 -12.89 -32.43 17.86
C LEU A 533 -12.97 -31.73 19.23
N THR A 534 -14.15 -31.70 19.84
CA THR A 534 -14.37 -31.18 21.20
C THR A 534 -13.69 -32.08 22.23
N SER A 535 -13.72 -33.40 22.03
CA SER A 535 -13.00 -34.35 22.86
C SER A 535 -11.49 -34.21 22.68
N LEU A 536 -10.97 -33.98 21.47
CA LEU A 536 -9.56 -33.69 21.23
C LEU A 536 -9.12 -32.41 21.97
N ALA A 537 -9.99 -31.41 22.01
CA ALA A 537 -9.78 -30.20 22.80
C ALA A 537 -9.82 -30.43 24.32
N ASN A 538 -10.57 -31.46 24.78
CA ASN A 538 -10.82 -31.73 26.20
C ASN A 538 -10.05 -32.93 26.78
N SER A 539 -9.44 -33.80 25.96
CA SER A 539 -8.82 -35.07 26.37
C SER A 539 -7.53 -34.92 27.17
N SER A 540 -7.06 -33.69 27.40
CA SER A 540 -5.91 -33.38 28.26
C SER A 540 -6.21 -33.48 29.77
N ASN A 541 -7.46 -33.79 30.18
CA ASN A 541 -7.87 -33.79 31.59
C ASN A 541 -8.08 -35.17 32.26
N SER A 542 -7.93 -36.32 31.58
CA SER A 542 -8.41 -37.61 32.13
C SER A 542 -7.39 -38.72 32.40
N LEU A 543 -6.07 -38.47 32.35
CA LEU A 543 -5.09 -39.41 32.95
C LEU A 543 -4.01 -38.65 33.72
N GLY A 544 -3.88 -38.97 35.02
CA GLY A 544 -2.86 -38.41 35.90
C GLY A 544 -1.46 -38.91 35.53
N SER A 545 -0.78 -38.20 34.62
CA SER A 545 0.68 -38.24 34.48
C SER A 545 1.18 -37.00 33.74
N GLN A 546 2.10 -36.29 34.38
CA GLN A 546 2.96 -35.13 34.07
C GLN A 546 3.01 -34.38 32.70
N ASP A 547 2.19 -34.62 31.68
CA ASP A 547 2.21 -33.82 30.44
C ASP A 547 1.05 -32.81 30.38
N LYS A 548 1.29 -31.62 30.92
CA LYS A 548 0.34 -30.48 30.96
C LYS A 548 0.23 -29.70 29.64
N GLU A 549 0.57 -30.32 28.52
CA GLU A 549 1.20 -29.58 27.42
C GLU A 549 0.41 -29.58 26.09
N ASN A 550 -0.71 -30.32 25.98
CA ASN A 550 -1.54 -30.38 24.76
C ASN A 550 -2.90 -29.69 24.96
N ASN A 551 -2.92 -28.35 25.05
CA ASN A 551 -4.17 -27.59 25.15
C ASN A 551 -4.60 -27.04 23.77
N ILE A 552 -5.67 -27.61 23.22
CA ILE A 552 -6.40 -27.06 22.07
C ILE A 552 -7.72 -26.48 22.61
N SER A 553 -8.10 -25.30 22.15
CA SER A 553 -9.43 -24.72 22.35
C SER A 553 -10.23 -24.76 21.05
N LEU A 554 -11.47 -25.23 21.16
CA LEU A 554 -12.43 -25.32 20.05
C LEU A 554 -13.54 -24.29 20.24
N LYS A 555 -13.88 -23.58 19.17
CA LYS A 555 -15.11 -22.78 19.08
C LYS A 555 -15.86 -23.20 17.82
N VAL A 556 -17.13 -23.56 17.98
CA VAL A 556 -17.99 -24.02 16.87
C VAL A 556 -18.96 -22.88 16.54
N GLY A 557 -19.00 -22.49 15.25
CA GLY A 557 -19.92 -21.51 14.70
C GLY A 557 -21.33 -22.07 14.53
N GLU A 558 -22.30 -21.20 14.22
CA GLU A 558 -23.70 -21.62 14.03
C GLU A 558 -23.87 -22.45 12.76
N PHE A 559 -24.77 -23.43 12.87
CA PHE A 559 -25.12 -24.40 11.85
C PHE A 559 -25.83 -23.73 10.66
N GLN A 560 -25.32 -23.90 9.44
CA GLN A 560 -26.06 -23.50 8.23
C GLN A 560 -26.70 -24.75 7.63
N GLU A 561 -28.01 -24.87 7.78
CA GLU A 561 -28.78 -25.89 7.08
C GLU A 561 -28.90 -25.45 5.62
N THR A 562 -28.28 -26.19 4.69
CA THR A 562 -28.44 -25.94 3.26
C THR A 562 -29.82 -26.45 2.83
N ILE A 563 -30.85 -25.72 3.24
CA ILE A 563 -32.17 -25.80 2.61
C ILE A 563 -32.03 -24.95 1.35
N MET A 564 -32.13 -25.62 0.21
CA MET A 564 -32.40 -24.94 -1.05
C MET A 564 -33.68 -24.13 -0.86
N ASP A 565 -33.57 -22.82 -0.66
CA ASP A 565 -34.66 -21.89 -0.92
C ASP A 565 -34.14 -20.53 -1.41
N GLU A 566 -34.53 -20.28 -2.67
CA GLU A 566 -34.84 -19.02 -3.34
C GLU A 566 -33.76 -17.93 -3.56
N LYS A 567 -33.62 -17.58 -4.85
CA LYS A 567 -32.80 -16.52 -5.45
C LYS A 567 -32.96 -15.17 -4.74
N TYR A 568 -31.83 -14.59 -4.30
CA TYR A 568 -31.69 -13.12 -4.24
C TYR A 568 -31.02 -12.64 -5.54
N ASP A 569 -31.72 -11.82 -6.32
CA ASP A 569 -31.31 -11.33 -7.65
C ASP A 569 -30.31 -10.16 -7.54
N ALA A 570 -29.10 -10.42 -7.04
CA ALA A 570 -28.04 -9.41 -6.94
C ALA A 570 -27.59 -8.92 -8.32
N LYS A 571 -27.61 -7.59 -8.54
CA LYS A 571 -27.17 -6.96 -9.79
C LYS A 571 -25.65 -6.99 -9.91
N LYS A 572 -25.13 -7.20 -11.11
CA LYS A 572 -23.69 -7.41 -11.35
C LYS A 572 -23.13 -6.39 -12.33
N VAL A 573 -21.97 -5.83 -12.00
CA VAL A 573 -21.25 -4.86 -12.85
C VAL A 573 -19.84 -5.37 -13.14
N LEU A 574 -19.43 -5.34 -14.42
CA LEU A 574 -18.05 -5.63 -14.83
C LEU A 574 -17.32 -4.33 -15.13
N ILE A 575 -16.26 -4.02 -14.39
CA ILE A 575 -15.35 -2.91 -14.68
C ILE A 575 -14.12 -3.46 -15.40
N LEU A 576 -13.89 -2.98 -16.62
CA LEU A 576 -12.73 -3.30 -17.43
C LEU A 576 -11.65 -2.21 -17.25
N GLY A 577 -10.51 -2.61 -16.72
CA GLY A 577 -9.34 -1.75 -16.48
C GLY A 577 -9.13 -1.42 -15.00
N ALA A 578 -8.02 -1.88 -14.43
CA ALA A 578 -7.65 -1.66 -13.03
C ALA A 578 -6.77 -0.40 -12.82
N GLY A 579 -7.05 0.68 -13.55
CA GLY A 579 -6.33 1.95 -13.42
C GLY A 579 -6.75 2.75 -12.18
N ARG A 580 -6.12 3.92 -11.96
CA ARG A 580 -6.38 4.79 -10.79
C ARG A 580 -7.85 5.19 -10.61
N VAL A 581 -8.61 5.30 -11.70
CA VAL A 581 -10.03 5.67 -11.71
C VAL A 581 -10.98 4.51 -11.33
N CYS A 582 -10.50 3.26 -11.36
CA CYS A 582 -11.33 2.08 -11.14
C CYS A 582 -11.75 1.91 -9.68
N ARG A 583 -10.84 2.19 -8.75
CA ARG A 583 -11.09 1.96 -7.32
C ARG A 583 -12.26 2.80 -6.78
N PRO A 584 -12.35 4.13 -7.03
CA PRO A 584 -13.51 4.91 -6.61
C PRO A 584 -14.83 4.41 -7.19
N ALA A 585 -14.82 3.97 -8.46
CA ALA A 585 -16.00 3.42 -9.11
C ALA A 585 -16.45 2.11 -8.44
N ALA A 586 -15.50 1.22 -8.16
CA ALA A 586 -15.76 -0.05 -7.48
C ALA A 586 -16.27 0.16 -6.04
N GLU A 587 -15.66 1.09 -5.28
CA GLU A 587 -16.06 1.42 -3.91
C GLU A 587 -17.49 1.97 -3.85
N LEU A 588 -17.85 2.88 -4.76
CA LEU A 588 -19.23 3.41 -4.82
C LEU A 588 -20.24 2.32 -5.14
N LEU A 589 -20.01 1.52 -6.19
CA LEU A 589 -20.93 0.47 -6.61
C LEU A 589 -21.11 -0.60 -5.51
N ALA A 590 -20.01 -1.06 -4.92
CA ALA A 590 -20.01 -2.07 -3.87
C ALA A 590 -20.68 -1.62 -2.56
N SER A 591 -20.73 -0.30 -2.31
CA SER A 591 -21.37 0.25 -1.11
C SER A 591 -22.90 0.13 -1.12
N ILE A 592 -23.50 -0.07 -2.30
CA ILE A 592 -24.95 -0.14 -2.48
C ILE A 592 -25.52 -1.47 -1.93
N GLY A 593 -26.48 -1.37 -1.00
CA GLY A 593 -27.18 -2.51 -0.39
C GLY A 593 -26.46 -3.14 0.82
N SER A 594 -25.33 -2.58 1.28
CA SER A 594 -24.63 -3.05 2.49
C SER A 594 -25.19 -2.41 3.76
N THR A 595 -25.35 -3.18 4.85
CA THR A 595 -25.82 -2.71 6.17
C THR A 595 -24.92 -1.65 6.82
N THR A 596 -23.76 -1.36 6.23
CA THR A 596 -22.84 -0.27 6.60
C THR A 596 -23.12 1.08 5.91
N SER A 597 -24.20 1.22 5.12
CA SER A 597 -24.57 2.42 4.32
C SER A 597 -24.88 3.73 5.11
N ARG A 598 -24.27 3.97 6.28
CA ARG A 598 -24.52 5.19 7.08
C ARG A 598 -23.88 6.47 6.52
N GLN A 599 -23.19 6.43 5.39
CA GLN A 599 -22.42 7.59 4.88
C GLN A 599 -22.96 8.25 3.61
N LEU A 600 -23.95 7.69 2.91
CA LEU A 600 -24.52 8.33 1.73
C LEU A 600 -25.83 9.07 2.09
N PRO A 601 -25.96 10.39 1.84
CA PRO A 601 -27.23 11.10 1.93
C PRO A 601 -28.26 10.45 0.99
N LYS A 602 -29.50 10.30 1.46
CA LYS A 602 -30.58 9.66 0.71
C LYS A 602 -30.96 10.46 -0.54
N SER A 603 -30.40 10.11 -1.69
CA SER A 603 -30.91 10.51 -3.01
C SER A 603 -32.03 9.56 -3.44
N SER A 604 -32.92 10.02 -4.34
CA SER A 604 -34.04 9.22 -4.86
C SER A 604 -33.59 7.91 -5.53
N VAL A 605 -32.42 7.90 -6.15
CA VAL A 605 -31.84 6.72 -6.82
C VAL A 605 -31.23 5.75 -5.82
N THR A 606 -30.52 6.24 -4.79
CA THR A 606 -29.92 5.37 -3.77
C THR A 606 -30.98 4.71 -2.87
N ALA A 607 -32.14 5.36 -2.71
CA ALA A 607 -33.29 4.81 -2.00
C ALA A 607 -33.92 3.61 -2.73
N ASP A 608 -33.91 3.60 -4.08
CA ASP A 608 -34.42 2.47 -4.89
C ASP A 608 -33.59 1.18 -4.69
N PHE A 609 -32.38 1.28 -4.12
CA PHE A 609 -31.51 0.15 -3.79
C PHE A 609 -31.41 -0.16 -2.28
N GLU A 610 -32.06 0.63 -1.40
CA GLU A 610 -32.08 0.36 0.06
C GLU A 610 -32.98 -0.83 0.43
N GLU A 611 -33.91 -1.22 -0.45
CA GLU A 611 -34.75 -2.40 -0.31
C GLU A 611 -34.31 -3.51 -1.28
N GLN A 612 -33.61 -4.51 -0.74
CA GLN A 612 -33.45 -5.88 -1.29
C GLN A 612 -32.37 -6.17 -2.36
N ASN A 613 -31.62 -5.21 -2.92
CA ASN A 613 -30.64 -5.51 -3.99
C ASN A 613 -29.20 -5.00 -3.70
N CYS A 614 -28.26 -5.92 -3.45
CA CYS A 614 -26.83 -5.60 -3.40
C CYS A 614 -26.20 -5.61 -4.81
N VAL A 615 -25.20 -4.74 -5.03
CA VAL A 615 -24.44 -4.71 -6.30
C VAL A 615 -23.12 -5.47 -6.11
N GLN A 616 -22.92 -6.50 -6.94
CA GLN A 616 -21.65 -7.22 -7.00
C GLN A 616 -20.77 -6.61 -8.11
N VAL A 617 -19.52 -6.28 -7.77
CA VAL A 617 -18.56 -5.67 -8.69
C VAL A 617 -17.53 -6.71 -9.12
N ILE A 618 -17.28 -6.82 -10.42
CA ILE A 618 -16.22 -7.65 -10.99
C ILE A 618 -15.21 -6.72 -11.65
N VAL A 619 -13.94 -6.76 -11.25
CA VAL A 619 -12.88 -5.95 -11.84
C VAL A 619 -12.01 -6.85 -12.71
N GLY A 620 -11.98 -6.58 -14.02
CA GLY A 620 -11.17 -7.29 -15.00
C GLY A 620 -9.95 -6.49 -15.43
N SER A 621 -8.77 -7.12 -15.35
CA SER A 621 -7.52 -6.57 -15.86
C SER A 621 -6.70 -7.63 -16.59
N LEU A 622 -5.81 -7.21 -17.51
CA LEU A 622 -4.89 -8.11 -18.19
C LEU A 622 -3.97 -8.85 -17.19
N TYR A 623 -3.60 -8.16 -16.11
CA TYR A 623 -2.86 -8.70 -14.98
C TYR A 623 -3.77 -8.81 -13.76
N LEU A 624 -3.96 -10.03 -13.24
CA LEU A 624 -4.83 -10.30 -12.08
C LEU A 624 -4.46 -9.44 -10.86
N LYS A 625 -3.16 -9.27 -10.61
CA LYS A 625 -2.62 -8.51 -9.49
C LYS A 625 -3.17 -7.08 -9.43
N ASP A 626 -3.29 -6.42 -10.58
CA ASP A 626 -3.80 -5.04 -10.64
C ASP A 626 -5.28 -4.99 -10.23
N ALA A 627 -6.07 -5.97 -10.68
CA ALA A 627 -7.47 -6.11 -10.27
C ALA A 627 -7.60 -6.47 -8.78
N GLU A 628 -6.73 -7.34 -8.25
CA GLU A 628 -6.69 -7.68 -6.83
C GLU A 628 -6.37 -6.46 -5.96
N GLU A 629 -5.37 -5.65 -6.34
CA GLU A 629 -5.01 -4.41 -5.64
C GLU A 629 -6.16 -3.39 -5.63
N VAL A 630 -6.90 -3.28 -6.73
CA VAL A 630 -8.10 -2.43 -6.79
C VAL A 630 -9.21 -2.96 -5.87
N THR A 631 -9.49 -4.26 -5.88
CA THR A 631 -10.58 -4.87 -5.09
C THR A 631 -10.24 -5.08 -3.60
N GLU A 632 -8.97 -4.95 -3.22
CA GLU A 632 -8.52 -5.12 -1.84
C GLU A 632 -9.30 -4.21 -0.87
N GLY A 633 -9.98 -4.83 0.09
CA GLY A 633 -10.77 -4.15 1.12
C GLY A 633 -12.15 -3.65 0.66
N ILE A 634 -12.57 -3.93 -0.59
CA ILE A 634 -13.89 -3.58 -1.09
C ILE A 634 -14.84 -4.79 -0.91
N PRO A 635 -15.88 -4.70 -0.06
CA PRO A 635 -16.86 -5.79 0.08
C PRO A 635 -17.61 -6.01 -1.24
N ASN A 636 -18.07 -7.23 -1.53
CA ASN A 636 -18.81 -7.55 -2.76
C ASN A 636 -18.07 -7.28 -4.09
N ALA A 637 -16.75 -7.08 -4.06
CA ALA A 637 -15.91 -6.95 -5.25
C ALA A 637 -15.08 -8.22 -5.50
N LYS A 638 -14.96 -8.62 -6.77
CA LYS A 638 -14.17 -9.78 -7.23
C LYS A 638 -13.18 -9.37 -8.32
N ALA A 639 -11.92 -9.74 -8.17
CA ALA A 639 -10.90 -9.58 -9.21
C ALA A 639 -10.91 -10.75 -10.19
N ILE A 640 -10.73 -10.47 -11.48
CA ILE A 640 -10.54 -11.48 -12.54
C ILE A 640 -9.40 -11.06 -13.48
N GLN A 641 -8.74 -12.06 -14.06
CA GLN A 641 -7.85 -11.84 -15.19
C GLN A 641 -8.65 -11.89 -16.49
N LEU A 642 -8.54 -10.86 -17.31
CA LEU A 642 -9.29 -10.75 -18.56
C LEU A 642 -8.49 -10.02 -19.64
N ASP A 643 -8.27 -10.71 -20.76
CA ASP A 643 -7.76 -10.12 -22.00
C ASP A 643 -8.94 -9.81 -22.93
N ILE A 644 -9.16 -8.53 -23.21
CA ILE A 644 -10.24 -8.05 -24.08
C ILE A 644 -10.06 -8.44 -25.56
N THR A 645 -8.86 -8.89 -25.96
CA THR A 645 -8.61 -9.39 -27.32
C THR A 645 -9.14 -10.82 -27.51
N SER A 646 -9.36 -11.55 -26.41
CA SER A 646 -10.03 -12.85 -26.40
C SER A 646 -11.55 -12.66 -26.40
N HIS A 647 -12.17 -12.78 -27.58
CA HIS A 647 -13.62 -12.63 -27.71
C HIS A 647 -14.41 -13.65 -26.87
N GLU A 648 -13.93 -14.89 -26.74
CA GLU A 648 -14.57 -15.93 -25.93
C GLU A 648 -14.57 -15.58 -24.44
N SER A 649 -13.41 -15.17 -23.91
CA SER A 649 -13.28 -14.78 -22.50
C SER A 649 -14.07 -13.51 -22.19
N LEU A 650 -14.01 -12.51 -23.06
CA LEU A 650 -14.76 -11.27 -22.93
C LEU A 650 -16.27 -11.52 -22.91
N SER A 651 -16.77 -12.32 -23.85
CA SER A 651 -18.19 -12.64 -23.95
C SER A 651 -18.69 -13.45 -22.76
N CYS A 652 -17.88 -14.39 -22.25
CA CYS A 652 -18.20 -15.19 -21.07
C CYS A 652 -18.47 -14.31 -19.84
N TRP A 653 -17.65 -13.28 -19.61
CA TRP A 653 -17.83 -12.38 -18.46
C TRP A 653 -18.92 -11.34 -18.69
N ILE A 654 -19.04 -10.78 -19.89
CA ILE A 654 -20.13 -9.85 -20.21
C ILE A 654 -21.50 -10.51 -20.06
N ALA A 655 -21.65 -11.77 -20.45
CA ALA A 655 -22.92 -12.50 -20.32
C ALA A 655 -23.43 -12.59 -18.87
N GLN A 656 -22.51 -12.58 -17.89
CA GLN A 656 -22.80 -12.75 -16.45
C GLN A 656 -23.14 -11.45 -15.71
N VAL A 657 -23.03 -10.29 -16.36
CA VAL A 657 -23.28 -8.98 -15.74
C VAL A 657 -24.44 -8.25 -16.39
N ASP A 658 -24.94 -7.20 -15.75
CA ASP A 658 -26.00 -6.35 -16.28
C ASP A 658 -25.44 -5.12 -17.02
N VAL A 659 -24.38 -4.55 -16.46
CA VAL A 659 -23.69 -3.36 -17.00
C VAL A 659 -22.19 -3.60 -17.04
N VAL A 660 -21.56 -3.15 -18.13
CA VAL A 660 -20.10 -3.11 -18.30
C VAL A 660 -19.63 -1.67 -18.20
N ILE A 661 -18.58 -1.40 -17.42
CA ILE A 661 -17.88 -0.11 -17.39
C ILE A 661 -16.51 -0.28 -18.04
N SER A 662 -16.23 0.46 -19.11
CA SER A 662 -14.91 0.48 -19.74
C SER A 662 -14.11 1.70 -19.29
N LEU A 663 -13.08 1.46 -18.48
CA LEU A 663 -12.07 2.45 -18.05
C LEU A 663 -10.73 2.21 -18.77
N LEU A 664 -10.77 1.53 -19.91
CA LEU A 664 -9.64 1.27 -20.81
C LEU A 664 -9.44 2.42 -21.81
N PRO A 665 -8.30 2.45 -22.54
CA PRO A 665 -8.07 3.43 -23.60
C PRO A 665 -9.18 3.43 -24.67
N PRO A 666 -9.49 4.58 -25.31
CA PRO A 666 -10.57 4.69 -26.30
C PRO A 666 -10.51 3.69 -27.45
N SER A 667 -9.31 3.26 -27.84
CA SER A 667 -9.10 2.24 -28.88
C SER A 667 -9.73 0.88 -28.57
N CYS A 668 -10.04 0.61 -27.30
CA CYS A 668 -10.64 -0.65 -26.85
C CYS A 668 -12.17 -0.65 -26.92
N HIS A 669 -12.81 0.52 -26.92
CA HIS A 669 -14.26 0.64 -26.72
C HIS A 669 -15.07 -0.01 -27.83
N GLY A 670 -14.61 0.07 -29.08
CA GLY A 670 -15.32 -0.55 -30.21
C GLY A 670 -15.45 -2.07 -30.11
N VAL A 671 -14.46 -2.77 -29.55
CA VAL A 671 -14.52 -4.24 -29.36
C VAL A 671 -15.49 -4.59 -28.24
N ILE A 672 -15.43 -3.84 -27.13
CA ILE A 672 -16.29 -4.05 -25.96
C ILE A 672 -17.75 -3.74 -26.29
N ALA A 673 -18.01 -2.63 -26.99
CA ALA A 673 -19.34 -2.22 -27.41
C ALA A 673 -20.02 -3.27 -28.30
N LYS A 674 -19.28 -3.86 -29.25
CA LYS A 674 -19.82 -4.94 -30.10
C LYS A 674 -20.21 -6.17 -29.28
N ALA A 675 -19.36 -6.59 -28.33
CA ALA A 675 -19.68 -7.71 -27.45
C ALA A 675 -20.88 -7.41 -26.54
N CYS A 676 -21.02 -6.17 -26.06
CA CYS A 676 -22.18 -5.72 -25.28
C CYS A 676 -23.47 -5.75 -26.11
N ILE A 677 -23.44 -5.29 -27.37
CA ILE A 677 -24.57 -5.34 -28.31
C ILE A 677 -25.00 -6.79 -28.56
N GLU A 678 -24.04 -7.67 -28.85
CA GLU A 678 -24.28 -9.09 -29.09
C GLU A 678 -24.96 -9.79 -27.90
N LEU A 679 -24.50 -9.49 -26.68
CA LEU A 679 -24.98 -10.09 -25.43
C LEU A 679 -26.11 -9.30 -24.77
N LYS A 680 -26.56 -8.21 -25.39
CA LYS A 680 -27.60 -7.29 -24.90
C LYS A 680 -27.33 -6.78 -23.48
N LYS A 681 -26.11 -6.31 -23.23
CA LYS A 681 -25.68 -5.70 -21.97
C LYS A 681 -25.39 -4.22 -22.14
N HIS A 682 -25.66 -3.41 -21.12
CA HIS A 682 -25.37 -1.98 -21.17
C HIS A 682 -23.87 -1.70 -21.05
N LEU A 683 -23.42 -0.56 -21.60
CA LEU A 683 -22.03 -0.13 -21.53
C LEU A 683 -21.93 1.31 -21.04
N VAL A 684 -21.02 1.58 -20.10
CA VAL A 684 -20.63 2.93 -19.66
C VAL A 684 -19.16 3.16 -19.96
N THR A 685 -18.82 4.33 -20.48
CA THR A 685 -17.42 4.73 -20.70
C THR A 685 -17.17 6.16 -20.22
N ALA A 686 -15.94 6.44 -19.76
CA ALA A 686 -15.51 7.78 -19.38
C ALA A 686 -14.67 8.47 -20.48
N SER A 687 -14.94 8.12 -21.75
CA SER A 687 -14.20 8.62 -22.92
C SER A 687 -15.12 9.33 -23.89
N TYR A 688 -14.55 10.19 -24.73
CA TYR A 688 -15.23 10.81 -25.87
C TYR A 688 -15.92 9.76 -26.76
N VAL A 689 -17.16 10.04 -27.16
CA VAL A 689 -17.87 9.25 -28.17
C VAL A 689 -17.42 9.72 -29.55
N ASP A 690 -16.55 8.92 -30.18
CA ASP A 690 -16.07 9.17 -31.54
C ASP A 690 -17.01 8.63 -32.62
N ASP A 691 -16.69 8.91 -33.89
CA ASP A 691 -17.46 8.45 -35.05
C ASP A 691 -17.62 6.92 -35.13
N SER A 692 -16.67 6.17 -34.57
CA SER A 692 -16.73 4.70 -34.57
C SER A 692 -17.77 4.18 -33.59
N MET A 693 -17.88 4.82 -32.42
CA MET A 693 -18.91 4.54 -31.43
C MET A 693 -20.27 5.02 -31.91
N LEU A 694 -20.38 6.22 -32.50
CA LEU A 694 -21.65 6.74 -33.04
C LEU A 694 -22.28 5.82 -34.10
N LYS A 695 -21.46 5.16 -34.93
CA LYS A 695 -21.94 4.20 -35.93
C LYS A 695 -22.65 2.98 -35.32
N LEU A 696 -22.45 2.70 -34.04
CA LEU A 696 -23.09 1.61 -33.32
C LEU A 696 -24.47 1.99 -32.74
N ASP A 697 -24.92 3.24 -32.91
CA ASP A 697 -26.18 3.73 -32.33
C ASP A 697 -27.40 2.89 -32.75
N GLN A 698 -27.55 2.60 -34.05
CA GLN A 698 -28.68 1.82 -34.55
C GLN A 698 -28.61 0.35 -34.10
N ASP A 699 -27.42 -0.21 -34.02
CA ASP A 699 -27.21 -1.58 -33.55
C ASP A 699 -27.55 -1.69 -32.05
N ALA A 700 -27.13 -0.73 -31.24
CA ALA A 700 -27.46 -0.64 -29.82
C ALA A 700 -28.97 -0.43 -29.58
N LYS A 701 -29.62 0.44 -30.36
CA LYS A 701 -31.08 0.61 -30.35
C LYS A 701 -31.81 -0.68 -30.69
N SER A 702 -31.35 -1.39 -31.72
CA SER A 702 -31.93 -2.66 -32.17
C SER A 702 -31.75 -3.78 -31.14
N ALA A 703 -30.61 -3.78 -30.42
CA ALA A 703 -30.35 -4.71 -29.33
C ALA A 703 -31.10 -4.36 -28.03
N GLY A 704 -31.69 -3.16 -27.95
CA GLY A 704 -32.41 -2.66 -26.77
C GLY A 704 -31.49 -2.30 -25.62
N ILE A 705 -30.27 -1.83 -25.92
CA ILE A 705 -29.29 -1.43 -24.90
C ILE A 705 -28.89 0.05 -25.05
N THR A 706 -28.46 0.60 -23.93
CA THR A 706 -27.80 1.90 -23.83
C THR A 706 -26.29 1.75 -23.76
N ILE A 707 -25.59 2.50 -24.60
CA ILE A 707 -24.15 2.75 -24.51
C ILE A 707 -23.98 4.20 -24.06
N LEU A 708 -23.71 4.41 -22.78
CA LEU A 708 -23.55 5.72 -22.19
C LEU A 708 -22.08 6.13 -22.19
N GLY A 709 -21.71 6.98 -23.13
CA GLY A 709 -20.36 7.54 -23.23
C GLY A 709 -20.16 8.78 -22.38
N GLU A 710 -18.92 9.27 -22.34
CA GLU A 710 -18.60 10.58 -21.75
C GLU A 710 -18.99 10.72 -20.27
N MET A 711 -19.01 9.63 -19.48
CA MET A 711 -19.30 9.66 -18.03
C MET A 711 -18.02 9.81 -17.19
N GLY A 712 -17.29 10.91 -17.37
CA GLY A 712 -16.08 11.25 -16.60
C GLY A 712 -16.11 12.67 -16.02
N LEU A 713 -14.96 13.34 -15.97
CA LEU A 713 -14.84 14.75 -15.57
C LEU A 713 -15.03 15.69 -16.77
N ASP A 714 -14.17 15.51 -17.77
CA ASP A 714 -14.06 16.28 -19.01
C ASP A 714 -13.55 15.30 -20.09
N PRO A 715 -14.45 14.57 -20.78
CA PRO A 715 -15.90 14.80 -20.85
C PRO A 715 -16.69 14.10 -19.73
N GLY A 716 -17.72 14.77 -19.20
CA GLY A 716 -18.73 14.26 -18.28
C GLY A 716 -19.37 15.31 -17.39
N ILE A 717 -18.83 15.56 -16.19
CA ILE A 717 -19.37 16.58 -15.27
C ILE A 717 -19.46 17.95 -15.96
N ASP A 718 -18.52 18.26 -16.85
CA ASP A 718 -18.56 19.48 -17.66
C ASP A 718 -19.82 19.56 -18.55
N HIS A 719 -20.25 18.47 -19.19
CA HIS A 719 -21.50 18.41 -19.97
C HIS A 719 -22.71 18.61 -19.08
N MET A 720 -22.77 17.88 -17.96
CA MET A 720 -23.92 17.92 -17.05
C MET A 720 -24.15 19.34 -16.51
N MET A 721 -23.09 19.99 -16.04
CA MET A 721 -23.18 21.36 -15.52
C MET A 721 -23.51 22.38 -16.63
N ALA A 722 -22.96 22.21 -17.83
CA ALA A 722 -23.23 23.10 -18.95
C ALA A 722 -24.69 23.01 -19.39
N MET A 723 -25.19 21.80 -19.63
CA MET A 723 -26.55 21.57 -20.11
C MET A 723 -27.60 21.99 -19.07
N LYS A 724 -27.36 21.75 -17.77
CA LYS A 724 -28.25 22.24 -16.72
C LYS A 724 -28.47 23.77 -16.81
N MET A 725 -27.40 24.55 -16.99
CA MET A 725 -27.53 26.01 -17.12
C MET A 725 -28.18 26.42 -18.44
N ILE A 726 -27.80 25.78 -19.55
CA ILE A 726 -28.33 26.07 -20.89
C ILE A 726 -29.83 25.78 -20.95
N ASP A 727 -30.26 24.60 -20.49
CA ASP A 727 -31.67 24.19 -20.52
C ASP A 727 -32.52 25.05 -19.57
N GLN A 728 -32.00 25.45 -18.40
CA GLN A 728 -32.67 26.40 -17.51
C GLN A 728 -32.87 27.77 -18.16
N ALA A 729 -31.82 28.30 -18.81
CA ALA A 729 -31.88 29.56 -19.54
C ALA A 729 -32.88 29.49 -20.70
N HIS A 730 -32.82 28.44 -21.53
CA HIS A 730 -33.74 28.22 -22.64
C HIS A 730 -35.20 28.03 -22.16
N ALA A 731 -35.42 27.32 -21.06
CA ALA A 731 -36.75 27.16 -20.45
C ALA A 731 -37.33 28.52 -20.00
N ALA A 732 -36.47 29.43 -19.52
CA ALA A 732 -36.82 30.81 -19.21
C ALA A 732 -36.84 31.75 -20.43
N LYS A 733 -36.74 31.21 -21.66
CA LYS A 733 -36.70 31.93 -22.95
C LYS A 733 -35.49 32.85 -23.13
N GLY A 734 -34.43 32.65 -22.35
CA GLY A 734 -33.14 33.29 -22.56
C GLY A 734 -32.40 32.71 -23.76
N LYS A 735 -31.49 33.48 -24.34
CA LYS A 735 -30.57 33.06 -25.40
C LYS A 735 -29.14 33.09 -24.90
N ILE A 736 -28.37 32.05 -25.20
CA ILE A 736 -26.98 31.96 -24.78
C ILE A 736 -26.12 32.84 -25.69
N ARG A 737 -25.62 33.97 -25.16
CA ARG A 737 -24.69 34.87 -25.87
C ARG A 737 -23.27 34.35 -25.85
N SER A 738 -22.83 33.76 -24.74
CA SER A 738 -21.46 33.30 -24.52
C SER A 738 -21.43 32.06 -23.65
N PHE A 739 -20.69 31.05 -24.07
CA PHE A 739 -20.36 29.85 -23.29
C PHE A 739 -18.84 29.71 -23.20
N ILE A 740 -18.34 29.72 -21.97
CA ILE A 740 -16.91 29.57 -21.68
C ILE A 740 -16.75 28.48 -20.62
N SER A 741 -15.90 27.50 -20.89
CA SER A 741 -15.61 26.39 -19.98
C SER A 741 -14.12 26.23 -19.79
N TYR A 742 -13.70 26.05 -18.53
CA TYR A 742 -12.32 25.81 -18.15
C TYR A 742 -12.24 24.57 -17.26
N CYS A 743 -11.31 23.67 -17.55
CA CYS A 743 -11.08 22.49 -16.70
C CYS A 743 -9.58 22.23 -16.49
N GLY A 744 -9.17 21.84 -15.29
CA GLY A 744 -7.80 21.46 -15.01
C GLY A 744 -7.65 20.51 -13.82
N GLY A 745 -6.98 19.38 -14.07
CA GLY A 745 -6.35 18.58 -13.03
C GLY A 745 -4.95 19.12 -12.74
N LEU A 746 -4.77 19.67 -11.53
CA LEU A 746 -3.58 20.38 -11.08
C LEU A 746 -3.08 19.78 -9.77
N PRO A 747 -1.81 19.95 -9.41
CA PRO A 747 -1.43 19.77 -8.01
C PRO A 747 -2.18 20.79 -7.14
N SER A 748 -2.52 20.41 -5.91
CA SER A 748 -2.93 21.38 -4.90
C SER A 748 -1.87 22.48 -4.78
N PRO A 749 -2.22 23.71 -4.35
CA PRO A 749 -1.24 24.78 -4.18
C PRO A 749 -0.04 24.38 -3.31
N ALA A 750 -0.25 23.53 -2.30
CA ALA A 750 0.82 22.99 -1.45
C ALA A 750 1.73 21.97 -2.19
N ALA A 751 1.17 21.20 -3.13
CA ALA A 751 1.90 20.22 -3.93
C ALA A 751 2.48 20.81 -5.24
N ALA A 752 2.21 22.07 -5.57
CA ALA A 752 2.77 22.77 -6.72
C ALA A 752 4.24 23.23 -6.48
N ASN A 753 5.04 22.34 -5.88
CA ASN A 753 6.37 22.61 -5.31
C ASN A 753 7.54 22.34 -6.27
N ASN A 754 7.32 22.51 -7.57
CA ASN A 754 8.33 22.29 -8.60
C ASN A 754 8.32 23.42 -9.65
N PRO A 755 9.39 23.58 -10.46
CA PRO A 755 9.50 24.69 -11.42
C PRO A 755 8.39 24.77 -12.47
N LEU A 756 7.73 23.65 -12.80
CA LEU A 756 6.58 23.61 -13.71
C LEU A 756 5.24 23.85 -13.02
N ALA A 757 5.22 23.87 -11.68
CA ALA A 757 4.00 23.84 -10.86
C ALA A 757 3.01 22.75 -11.30
N TYR A 758 3.52 21.61 -11.81
CA TYR A 758 2.68 20.54 -12.35
C TYR A 758 3.16 19.17 -11.90
N LYS A 759 2.23 18.22 -11.75
CA LYS A 759 2.51 16.83 -11.42
C LYS A 759 1.56 15.91 -12.19
N PHE A 760 2.03 14.72 -12.52
CA PHE A 760 1.28 13.79 -13.36
C PHE A 760 0.40 12.86 -12.52
N SER A 761 -0.91 13.07 -12.57
CA SER A 761 -1.91 12.14 -12.05
C SER A 761 -2.31 11.06 -13.08
N TRP A 762 -1.83 11.19 -14.32
CA TRP A 762 -2.04 10.32 -15.48
C TRP A 762 -0.82 10.36 -16.42
N SER A 763 -0.80 9.57 -17.51
CA SER A 763 0.37 9.38 -18.38
C SER A 763 0.98 10.72 -18.90
N PRO A 764 2.28 11.00 -18.64
CA PRO A 764 2.96 12.19 -19.15
C PRO A 764 2.92 12.30 -20.68
N ALA A 765 3.03 11.17 -21.38
CA ALA A 765 2.98 11.14 -22.84
C ALA A 765 1.65 11.67 -23.39
N GLY A 766 0.53 11.31 -22.75
CA GLY A 766 -0.78 11.83 -23.13
C GLY A 766 -0.90 13.33 -22.87
N ALA A 767 -0.37 13.81 -21.75
CA ALA A 767 -0.42 15.22 -21.35
C ALA A 767 0.41 16.13 -22.26
N ILE A 768 1.60 15.68 -22.64
CA ILE A 768 2.47 16.42 -23.56
C ILE A 768 1.84 16.45 -24.95
N ARG A 769 1.31 15.31 -25.45
CA ARG A 769 0.60 15.26 -26.74
C ARG A 769 -0.63 16.17 -26.75
N ALA A 770 -1.37 16.23 -25.65
CA ALA A 770 -2.53 17.12 -25.54
C ALA A 770 -2.13 18.60 -25.69
N GLY A 771 -0.95 18.98 -25.20
CA GLY A 771 -0.38 20.32 -25.37
C GLY A 771 0.01 20.68 -26.81
N TRP A 772 -0.09 19.74 -27.76
CA TRP A 772 0.19 19.93 -29.20
C TRP A 772 -1.04 19.74 -30.08
N ASN A 773 -2.22 19.53 -29.50
CA ASN A 773 -3.43 19.41 -30.31
C ASN A 773 -3.79 20.79 -30.89
N PRO A 774 -4.16 20.87 -32.18
CA PRO A 774 -4.72 22.09 -32.71
C PRO A 774 -6.02 22.43 -31.99
N ALA A 775 -6.31 23.71 -31.84
CA ALA A 775 -7.54 24.19 -31.24
C ALA A 775 -8.33 25.11 -32.17
N ALA A 776 -9.66 25.07 -32.06
CA ALA A 776 -10.57 25.94 -32.80
C ALA A 776 -11.74 26.33 -31.90
N TYR A 777 -12.08 27.61 -31.84
CA TYR A 777 -13.15 28.12 -30.99
C TYR A 777 -13.78 29.38 -31.56
N ARG A 778 -14.97 29.74 -31.08
CA ARG A 778 -15.63 30.99 -31.45
C ARG A 778 -15.48 31.99 -30.31
N TYR A 779 -15.10 33.22 -30.62
CA TYR A 779 -15.00 34.30 -29.63
C TYR A 779 -15.50 35.61 -30.24
N GLN A 780 -16.54 36.19 -29.66
CA GLN A 780 -17.15 37.44 -30.13
C GLN A 780 -17.55 37.41 -31.63
N GLY A 781 -18.04 36.27 -32.11
CA GLY A 781 -18.50 36.06 -33.48
C GLY A 781 -17.41 35.60 -34.45
N GLU A 782 -16.13 35.66 -34.07
CA GLU A 782 -15.02 35.23 -34.91
C GLU A 782 -14.58 33.80 -34.57
N ILE A 783 -14.27 33.01 -35.60
CA ILE A 783 -13.68 31.68 -35.43
C ILE A 783 -12.16 31.82 -35.39
N ILE A 784 -11.56 31.43 -34.28
CA ILE A 784 -10.12 31.48 -34.04
C ILE A 784 -9.56 30.07 -34.17
N HIS A 785 -8.49 29.93 -34.95
CA HIS A 785 -7.74 28.69 -35.12
C HIS A 785 -6.34 28.83 -34.52
N VAL A 786 -5.97 27.88 -33.66
CA VAL A 786 -4.64 27.78 -33.06
C VAL A 786 -3.97 26.51 -33.55
N GLU A 787 -2.87 26.67 -34.26
CA GLU A 787 -2.03 25.56 -34.70
C GLU A 787 -1.42 24.84 -33.48
N GLY A 788 -1.33 23.50 -33.55
CA GLY A 788 -0.85 22.68 -32.43
C GLY A 788 0.54 23.08 -31.91
N GLN A 789 1.47 23.43 -32.80
CA GLN A 789 2.82 23.87 -32.43
C GLN A 789 2.84 25.23 -31.70
N LYS A 790 1.79 26.04 -31.86
CA LYS A 790 1.62 27.36 -31.24
C LYS A 790 0.70 27.33 -30.03
N LEU A 791 0.20 26.15 -29.62
CA LEU A 791 -0.78 26.05 -28.54
C LEU A 791 -0.26 26.62 -27.21
N TYR A 792 0.97 26.26 -26.81
CA TYR A 792 1.61 26.84 -25.62
C TYR A 792 1.83 28.36 -25.73
N ASP A 793 2.13 28.86 -26.94
CA ASP A 793 2.31 30.30 -27.16
C ASP A 793 0.98 31.07 -27.11
N SER A 794 -0.17 30.38 -27.24
CA SER A 794 -1.53 30.95 -27.17
C SER A 794 -2.08 31.08 -25.74
N ALA A 795 -1.35 30.59 -24.73
CA ALA A 795 -1.83 30.57 -23.36
C ALA A 795 -2.11 31.98 -22.82
N ALA A 796 -3.29 32.17 -22.22
CA ALA A 796 -3.71 33.44 -21.64
C ALA A 796 -3.75 33.35 -20.11
N LYS A 797 -3.25 34.38 -19.41
CA LYS A 797 -3.36 34.46 -17.95
C LYS A 797 -4.83 34.58 -17.55
N LEU A 798 -5.22 33.85 -16.51
CA LEU A 798 -6.58 33.82 -16.00
C LEU A 798 -6.58 34.03 -14.48
N ARG A 799 -7.54 34.81 -14.01
CA ARG A 799 -7.89 34.93 -12.60
C ARG A 799 -9.40 34.78 -12.50
N LEU A 800 -9.84 33.74 -11.81
CA LEU A 800 -11.26 33.54 -11.57
C LEU A 800 -11.70 34.46 -10.42
N LEU A 801 -12.84 35.12 -10.58
CA LEU A 801 -13.38 36.10 -9.62
C LEU A 801 -13.54 35.53 -8.21
N ASP A 802 -14.13 34.33 -8.10
CA ASP A 802 -14.37 33.67 -6.81
C ASP A 802 -13.11 32.97 -6.26
N PHE A 803 -12.04 32.88 -7.06
CA PHE A 803 -10.79 32.19 -6.71
C PHE A 803 -9.55 33.05 -7.06
N PRO A 804 -9.45 34.31 -6.59
CA PRO A 804 -8.43 35.26 -7.04
C PRO A 804 -7.00 34.87 -6.61
N ALA A 805 -6.88 34.00 -5.61
CA ALA A 805 -5.60 33.49 -5.12
C ALA A 805 -4.93 32.50 -6.11
N PHE A 806 -5.69 31.90 -7.02
CA PHE A 806 -5.13 30.97 -7.99
C PHE A 806 -4.53 31.72 -9.17
N ALA A 807 -3.20 31.63 -9.29
CA ALA A 807 -2.47 32.16 -10.44
C ALA A 807 -2.54 31.18 -11.61
N LEU A 808 -3.61 31.29 -12.42
CA LEU A 808 -3.89 30.37 -13.51
C LEU A 808 -3.51 30.94 -14.88
N GLU A 809 -3.37 30.04 -15.83
CA GLU A 809 -3.37 30.29 -17.27
C GLU A 809 -4.27 29.26 -17.96
N CYS A 810 -4.76 29.63 -19.14
CA CYS A 810 -5.66 28.82 -19.94
C CYS A 810 -5.05 28.55 -21.32
N LEU A 811 -5.09 27.29 -21.75
CA LEU A 811 -4.83 26.88 -23.13
C LEU A 811 -6.15 26.49 -23.81
N PRO A 812 -6.44 26.95 -25.04
CA PRO A 812 -7.59 26.46 -25.80
C PRO A 812 -7.54 24.93 -25.96
N ASN A 813 -8.69 24.26 -25.84
CA ASN A 813 -8.76 22.80 -25.86
C ASN A 813 -9.47 22.28 -27.11
N ARG A 814 -8.72 21.62 -28.02
CA ARG A 814 -9.24 20.95 -29.23
C ARG A 814 -10.26 21.84 -29.98
N ASN A 815 -11.27 21.24 -30.60
CA ASN A 815 -12.32 21.96 -31.30
C ASN A 815 -13.51 22.23 -30.37
N SER A 816 -13.66 23.47 -29.92
CA SER A 816 -14.80 23.94 -29.11
C SER A 816 -16.09 24.12 -29.93
N LEU A 817 -16.00 24.27 -31.26
CA LEU A 817 -17.17 24.55 -32.11
C LEU A 817 -18.20 23.41 -32.08
N VAL A 818 -17.72 22.16 -31.92
CA VAL A 818 -18.57 20.96 -31.84
C VAL A 818 -19.57 21.06 -30.68
N TYR A 819 -19.22 21.76 -29.59
CA TYR A 819 -20.11 21.93 -28.45
C TYR A 819 -21.23 22.95 -28.71
N GLY A 820 -21.05 23.83 -29.69
CA GLY A 820 -22.14 24.67 -30.15
C GLY A 820 -23.28 23.83 -30.70
N ASP A 821 -22.94 22.88 -31.57
CA ASP A 821 -23.93 21.97 -32.16
C ASP A 821 -24.47 21.00 -31.11
N LEU A 822 -23.59 20.44 -30.27
CA LEU A 822 -23.94 19.45 -29.26
C LEU A 822 -24.88 20.00 -28.18
N TYR A 823 -24.68 21.25 -27.76
CA TYR A 823 -25.50 21.90 -26.74
C TYR A 823 -26.64 22.74 -27.32
N GLY A 824 -26.81 22.77 -28.65
CA GLY A 824 -27.87 23.54 -29.29
C GLY A 824 -27.70 25.06 -29.23
N ILE A 825 -26.47 25.56 -29.06
CA ILE A 825 -26.17 27.00 -28.94
C ILE A 825 -25.39 27.58 -30.13
N ALA A 826 -25.12 26.77 -31.18
CA ALA A 826 -24.31 27.18 -32.33
C ALA A 826 -24.84 28.41 -33.08
N GLU A 827 -26.15 28.59 -33.13
CA GLU A 827 -26.79 29.69 -33.89
C GLU A 827 -26.94 30.98 -33.06
N GLU A 828 -26.85 30.90 -31.73
CA GLU A 828 -27.07 32.04 -30.82
C GLU A 828 -25.80 32.53 -30.13
N ALA A 829 -24.87 31.63 -29.81
CA ALA A 829 -23.69 31.98 -29.05
C ALA A 829 -22.63 32.66 -29.94
N SER A 830 -22.33 33.91 -29.60
CA SER A 830 -21.20 34.66 -30.17
C SER A 830 -19.84 34.13 -29.67
N THR A 831 -19.81 33.48 -28.50
CA THR A 831 -18.59 32.89 -27.91
C THR A 831 -18.87 31.46 -27.49
N ILE A 832 -18.02 30.53 -27.95
CA ILE A 832 -18.04 29.11 -27.59
C ILE A 832 -16.59 28.68 -27.38
N PHE A 833 -16.18 28.59 -26.12
CA PHE A 833 -14.79 28.35 -25.74
C PHE A 833 -14.69 27.26 -24.69
N ARG A 834 -13.79 26.29 -24.91
CA ARG A 834 -13.33 25.34 -23.91
C ARG A 834 -11.82 25.42 -23.78
N GLY A 835 -11.33 25.42 -22.54
CA GLY A 835 -9.93 25.59 -22.23
C GLY A 835 -9.43 24.68 -21.11
N THR A 836 -8.14 24.36 -21.17
CA THR A 836 -7.43 23.62 -20.14
C THR A 836 -6.70 24.59 -19.21
N LEU A 837 -6.89 24.45 -17.90
CA LEU A 837 -6.23 25.25 -16.89
C LEU A 837 -4.85 24.69 -16.53
N ARG A 838 -3.89 25.58 -16.33
CA ARG A 838 -2.56 25.33 -15.74
C ARG A 838 -2.22 26.45 -14.76
N TYR A 839 -1.19 26.25 -13.93
CA TYR A 839 -0.63 27.36 -13.17
C TYR A 839 0.21 28.25 -14.10
N GLU A 840 0.20 29.55 -13.81
CA GLU A 840 0.89 30.56 -14.59
C GLU A 840 2.39 30.25 -14.74
N GLY A 841 2.88 30.29 -15.99
CA GLY A 841 4.27 30.04 -16.35
C GLY A 841 4.52 28.65 -16.94
N PHE A 842 3.58 27.70 -16.77
CA PHE A 842 3.70 26.35 -17.31
C PHE A 842 3.92 26.36 -18.83
N SER A 843 3.08 27.08 -19.57
CA SER A 843 3.09 27.07 -21.05
C SER A 843 4.33 27.72 -21.63
N GLN A 844 4.88 28.75 -20.98
CA GLN A 844 6.13 29.38 -21.40
C GLN A 844 7.31 28.41 -21.29
N ILE A 845 7.38 27.64 -20.19
CA ILE A 845 8.42 26.63 -19.99
C ILE A 845 8.25 25.50 -21.00
N MET A 846 7.03 24.94 -21.11
CA MET A 846 6.74 23.84 -22.04
C MET A 846 7.00 24.25 -23.50
N GLY A 847 6.58 25.45 -23.91
CA GLY A 847 6.85 25.99 -25.25
C GLY A 847 8.35 26.18 -25.52
N THR A 848 9.15 26.52 -24.51
CA THR A 848 10.61 26.59 -24.63
C THR A 848 11.22 25.19 -24.76
N LEU A 849 10.76 24.21 -23.98
CA LEU A 849 11.21 22.81 -24.09
C LEU A 849 10.87 22.19 -25.46
N VAL A 850 9.71 22.54 -26.04
CA VAL A 850 9.34 22.21 -27.42
C VAL A 850 10.39 22.72 -28.40
N LYS A 851 10.74 24.02 -28.32
CA LYS A 851 11.67 24.68 -29.24
C LYS A 851 13.09 24.12 -29.13
N ILE A 852 13.52 23.69 -27.94
CA ILE A 852 14.81 23.01 -27.71
C ILE A 852 14.81 21.56 -28.28
N GLY A 853 13.64 20.94 -28.46
CA GLY A 853 13.51 19.60 -29.05
C GLY A 853 13.31 18.45 -28.06
N PHE A 854 12.98 18.73 -26.79
CA PHE A 854 12.71 17.69 -25.79
C PHE A 854 11.54 16.77 -26.16
N PHE A 855 10.58 17.27 -26.94
CA PHE A 855 9.39 16.50 -27.32
C PHE A 855 9.43 15.98 -28.76
N CYS A 856 10.61 15.93 -29.39
CA CYS A 856 10.77 15.35 -30.71
C CYS A 856 10.53 13.82 -30.66
N THR A 857 9.67 13.33 -31.55
CA THR A 857 9.31 11.90 -31.65
C THR A 857 10.20 11.13 -32.62
N GLU A 858 10.95 11.81 -33.48
CA GLU A 858 11.85 11.16 -34.44
C GLU A 858 13.10 10.61 -33.73
N SER A 859 13.59 9.45 -34.20
CA SER A 859 14.81 8.86 -33.67
C SER A 859 16.03 9.66 -34.17
N THR A 860 16.63 10.43 -33.26
CA THR A 860 17.77 11.31 -33.56
C THR A 860 19.07 10.52 -33.75
N PRO A 861 20.09 11.07 -34.45
CA PRO A 861 21.40 10.43 -34.63
C PRO A 861 22.10 10.04 -33.32
N ILE A 862 21.70 10.72 -32.24
CA ILE A 862 22.10 10.47 -30.86
C ILE A 862 21.91 9.00 -30.48
N PHE A 863 20.85 8.33 -30.96
CA PHE A 863 20.55 6.93 -30.62
C PHE A 863 21.09 5.89 -31.61
N LYS A 864 21.85 6.28 -32.64
CA LYS A 864 22.19 5.40 -33.79
C LYS A 864 23.46 4.54 -33.65
N ASN A 865 24.27 4.71 -32.60
CA ASN A 865 25.61 4.09 -32.53
C ASN A 865 25.79 2.96 -31.48
N GLY A 866 24.72 2.48 -30.84
CA GLY A 866 24.81 1.36 -29.87
C GLY A 866 25.54 1.68 -28.56
N ILE A 867 26.04 2.91 -28.39
CA ILE A 867 26.59 3.45 -27.14
C ILE A 867 25.43 4.01 -26.32
N ARG A 868 25.33 3.63 -25.04
CA ARG A 868 24.35 4.19 -24.12
C ARG A 868 24.77 5.61 -23.74
N LEU A 869 23.95 6.59 -24.09
CA LEU A 869 24.20 7.98 -23.70
C LEU A 869 23.74 8.24 -22.28
N THR A 870 24.46 9.13 -21.62
CA THR A 870 24.01 9.72 -20.36
C THR A 870 23.01 10.85 -20.61
N HIS A 871 22.18 11.16 -19.61
CA HIS A 871 21.27 12.31 -19.67
C HIS A 871 22.01 13.63 -19.89
N LYS A 872 23.20 13.79 -19.27
CA LYS A 872 24.09 14.94 -19.50
C LYS A 872 24.46 15.10 -20.96
N GLU A 873 24.89 14.02 -21.63
CA GLU A 873 25.26 14.05 -23.05
C GLU A 873 24.04 14.32 -23.94
N PHE A 874 22.90 13.74 -23.60
CA PHE A 874 21.63 14.00 -24.26
C PHE A 874 21.21 15.48 -24.17
N LEU A 875 21.31 16.09 -22.98
CA LEU A 875 21.05 17.51 -22.78
C LEU A 875 21.97 18.39 -23.62
N LEU A 876 23.28 18.10 -23.64
CA LEU A 876 24.26 18.83 -24.44
C LEU A 876 23.94 18.74 -25.94
N GLY A 877 23.52 17.56 -26.40
CA GLY A 877 23.04 17.36 -27.77
C GLY A 877 21.85 18.24 -28.11
N LEU A 878 20.83 18.29 -27.24
CA LEU A 878 19.65 19.16 -27.44
C LEU A 878 20.00 20.65 -27.41
N LEU A 879 20.97 21.05 -26.59
CA LEU A 879 21.46 22.44 -26.56
C LEU A 879 22.41 22.78 -27.72
N GLY A 880 22.62 21.87 -28.68
CA GLY A 880 23.47 22.08 -29.85
C GLY A 880 24.95 22.24 -29.51
N ILE A 881 25.42 21.60 -28.44
CA ILE A 881 26.82 21.62 -28.02
C ILE A 881 27.47 20.31 -28.50
N SER A 882 28.25 20.39 -29.59
CA SER A 882 28.95 19.24 -30.17
C SER A 882 30.44 19.53 -30.31
N GLY A 883 31.31 18.80 -29.58
CA GLY A 883 32.76 18.92 -29.71
C GLY A 883 33.55 18.16 -28.64
N LYS A 884 34.77 17.68 -29.00
CA LYS A 884 35.71 16.85 -28.20
C LYS A 884 36.27 17.50 -26.92
N ILE A 885 35.77 18.65 -26.50
CA ILE A 885 36.12 19.30 -25.25
C ILE A 885 34.79 19.58 -24.55
N LEU A 886 34.31 18.59 -23.80
CA LEU A 886 33.34 18.83 -22.75
C LEU A 886 34.01 19.80 -21.78
N PRO A 887 33.38 20.93 -21.43
CA PRO A 887 33.90 21.76 -20.37
C PRO A 887 34.10 20.91 -19.12
N GLU A 888 35.29 20.93 -18.51
CA GLU A 888 35.49 20.40 -17.14
C GLU A 888 34.61 21.14 -16.12
N SER A 889 33.99 22.25 -16.52
CA SER A 889 33.05 23.02 -15.70
C SER A 889 31.72 22.31 -15.50
N VAL A 890 31.20 22.45 -14.29
CA VAL A 890 29.84 22.05 -13.88
C VAL A 890 28.82 22.71 -14.83
N ILE A 891 27.91 21.92 -15.41
CA ILE A 891 26.76 22.45 -16.16
C ILE A 891 25.76 22.93 -15.11
N ASP A 892 25.75 24.22 -14.82
CA ASP A 892 24.88 24.82 -13.81
C ASP A 892 23.68 25.57 -14.43
N GLU A 893 22.80 26.07 -13.58
CA GLU A 893 21.60 26.82 -13.98
C GLU A 893 21.94 28.02 -14.89
N LYS A 894 23.03 28.73 -14.58
CA LYS A 894 23.45 29.90 -15.34
C LYS A 894 23.88 29.52 -16.74
N TYR A 895 24.69 28.47 -16.87
CA TYR A 895 25.14 27.97 -18.17
C TYR A 895 23.97 27.57 -19.08
N ILE A 896 23.01 26.80 -18.54
CA ILE A 896 21.81 26.39 -19.30
C ILE A 896 20.98 27.61 -19.68
N THR A 897 20.79 28.56 -18.76
CA THR A 897 20.04 29.81 -19.02
C THR A 897 20.66 30.61 -20.17
N ASP A 898 21.97 30.88 -20.10
CA ASP A 898 22.68 31.65 -21.12
C ASP A 898 22.62 30.95 -22.48
N ARG A 899 22.65 29.61 -22.49
CA ARG A 899 22.51 28.83 -23.72
C ARG A 899 21.10 28.89 -24.31
N ILE A 900 20.05 28.79 -23.48
CA ILE A 900 18.65 28.93 -23.94
C ILE A 900 18.43 30.32 -24.56
N LEU A 901 18.98 31.37 -23.94
CA LEU A 901 18.92 32.73 -24.47
C LEU A 901 19.65 32.87 -25.81
N ALA A 902 20.85 32.28 -25.94
CA ALA A 902 21.61 32.30 -27.18
C ALA A 902 20.94 31.54 -28.34
N LEU A 903 20.04 30.60 -28.04
CA LEU A 903 19.23 29.89 -29.02
C LEU A 903 17.96 30.65 -29.42
N GLU A 904 17.65 31.78 -28.77
CA GLU A 904 16.45 32.60 -29.01
C GLU A 904 15.13 31.80 -28.88
N HIS A 905 15.11 30.78 -28.02
CA HIS A 905 13.96 29.88 -27.86
C HIS A 905 12.91 30.37 -26.86
N CYS A 906 13.15 31.46 -26.14
CA CYS A 906 12.22 32.05 -25.17
C CYS A 906 12.12 33.58 -25.32
N LYS A 907 11.01 34.16 -24.83
CA LYS A 907 10.68 35.59 -24.99
C LYS A 907 11.48 36.51 -24.07
N ASP A 908 11.89 36.01 -22.91
CA ASP A 908 12.52 36.79 -21.86
C ASP A 908 13.45 35.94 -20.98
N LYS A 909 14.28 36.62 -20.19
CA LYS A 909 15.26 35.99 -19.31
C LYS A 909 14.65 35.20 -18.15
N ASP A 910 13.50 35.60 -17.62
CA ASP A 910 12.83 34.89 -16.53
C ASP A 910 12.33 33.51 -17.01
N THR A 911 11.74 33.45 -18.21
CA THR A 911 11.36 32.19 -18.86
C THR A 911 12.58 31.27 -19.06
N ALA A 912 13.72 31.81 -19.49
CA ALA A 912 14.96 31.04 -19.65
C ALA A 912 15.43 30.42 -18.32
N VAL A 913 15.43 31.21 -17.24
CA VAL A 913 15.83 30.77 -15.90
C VAL A 913 14.91 29.67 -15.39
N LYS A 914 13.58 29.85 -15.49
CA LYS A 914 12.60 28.84 -15.09
C LYS A 914 12.72 27.56 -15.89
N THR A 915 13.01 27.67 -17.19
CA THR A 915 13.25 26.49 -18.05
C THR A 915 14.54 25.77 -17.64
N ALA A 916 15.63 26.49 -17.37
CA ALA A 916 16.87 25.90 -16.87
C ALA A 916 16.66 25.15 -15.54
N LYS A 917 15.93 25.75 -14.60
CA LYS A 917 15.54 25.11 -13.33
C LYS A 917 14.74 23.83 -13.55
N THR A 918 13.79 23.85 -14.49
CA THR A 918 13.02 22.66 -14.88
C THR A 918 13.92 21.55 -15.41
N ILE A 919 14.85 21.86 -16.32
CA ILE A 919 15.79 20.90 -16.90
C ILE A 919 16.66 20.25 -15.81
N ILE A 920 17.16 21.05 -14.86
CA ILE A 920 17.95 20.56 -13.73
C ILE A 920 17.10 19.70 -12.80
N PHE A 921 15.89 20.14 -12.46
CA PHE A 921 14.96 19.40 -11.60
C PHE A 921 14.63 18.02 -12.17
N LEU A 922 14.43 17.93 -13.48
CA LEU A 922 14.18 16.68 -14.19
C LEU A 922 15.42 15.76 -14.27
N GLY A 923 16.58 16.21 -13.80
CA GLY A 923 17.80 15.41 -13.72
C GLY A 923 18.56 15.31 -15.04
N PHE A 924 18.30 16.16 -16.03
CA PHE A 924 18.96 16.08 -17.33
C PHE A 924 20.46 16.40 -17.31
N GLN A 925 20.97 17.00 -16.23
CA GLN A 925 22.41 17.22 -16.02
C GLN A 925 23.13 15.99 -15.43
N GLU A 926 22.39 14.99 -14.93
CA GLU A 926 22.96 13.84 -14.23
C GLU A 926 23.76 12.95 -15.22
N PRO A 927 24.93 12.42 -14.81
CA PRO A 927 25.73 11.51 -15.64
C PRO A 927 25.21 10.07 -15.59
N THR A 928 23.88 9.89 -15.63
CA THR A 928 23.21 8.58 -15.59
C THR A 928 22.83 8.13 -16.99
N GLU A 929 23.00 6.84 -17.30
CA GLU A 929 22.63 6.27 -18.61
C GLU A 929 21.12 6.35 -18.86
N ILE A 930 20.74 6.63 -20.11
CA ILE A 930 19.36 6.56 -20.58
C ILE A 930 18.99 5.08 -20.80
N PRO A 931 17.83 4.62 -20.31
CA PRO A 931 17.37 3.24 -20.53
C PRO A 931 17.25 2.89 -22.01
N SER A 932 17.60 1.66 -22.38
CA SER A 932 17.54 1.16 -23.76
C SER A 932 16.11 1.06 -24.33
N SER A 933 15.09 1.19 -23.49
CA SER A 933 13.69 1.28 -23.91
C SER A 933 13.37 2.60 -24.61
N CYS A 934 14.12 3.67 -24.34
CA CYS A 934 13.91 4.99 -24.93
C CYS A 934 14.61 5.13 -26.30
N LYS A 935 13.85 5.48 -27.33
CA LYS A 935 14.27 5.58 -28.74
C LYS A 935 14.17 7.00 -29.31
N SER A 936 13.57 7.93 -28.57
CA SER A 936 13.35 9.32 -28.98
C SER A 936 13.51 10.30 -27.80
N PRO A 937 13.81 11.59 -28.05
CA PRO A 937 13.79 12.63 -27.03
C PRO A 937 12.48 12.70 -26.25
N PHE A 938 11.35 12.51 -26.94
CA PHE A 938 10.02 12.46 -26.33
C PHE A 938 9.92 11.39 -25.25
N GLU A 939 10.40 10.17 -25.52
CA GLU A 939 10.36 9.05 -24.56
C GLU A 939 11.27 9.28 -23.36
N VAL A 940 12.50 9.78 -23.58
CA VAL A 940 13.42 10.13 -22.49
C VAL A 940 12.80 11.21 -21.59
N THR A 941 12.16 12.21 -22.20
CA THR A 941 11.53 13.29 -21.44
C THR A 941 10.30 12.83 -20.68
N CYS A 942 9.45 11.99 -21.28
CA CYS A 942 8.32 11.40 -20.59
C CYS A 942 8.77 10.59 -19.37
N LEU A 943 9.81 9.77 -19.51
CA LEU A 943 10.35 8.97 -18.40
C LEU A 943 10.83 9.86 -17.25
N ARG A 944 11.66 10.88 -17.55
CA ARG A 944 12.15 11.80 -16.50
C ARG A 944 11.03 12.58 -15.83
N MET A 945 10.03 13.00 -16.61
CA MET A 945 8.84 13.66 -16.08
C MET A 945 8.00 12.73 -15.20
N GLU A 946 7.86 11.45 -15.57
CA GLU A 946 7.17 10.44 -14.76
C GLU A 946 7.86 10.23 -13.41
N GLU A 947 9.18 10.10 -13.40
CA GLU A 947 9.97 9.88 -12.19
C GLU A 947 9.98 11.10 -11.26
N LYS A 948 10.16 12.30 -11.81
CA LYS A 948 10.44 13.52 -11.04
C LYS A 948 9.20 14.36 -10.74
N LEU A 949 8.13 14.22 -11.52
CA LEU A 949 6.87 14.97 -11.35
C LEU A 949 5.72 14.07 -10.89
N ALA A 950 6.01 12.94 -10.25
CA ALA A 950 5.03 12.12 -9.56
C ALA A 950 4.58 12.78 -8.24
N TYR A 951 3.35 12.48 -7.83
CA TYR A 951 2.85 12.81 -6.49
C TYR A 951 3.50 11.91 -5.44
N SER A 952 3.89 12.47 -4.31
CA SER A 952 4.24 11.69 -3.11
C SER A 952 2.98 11.11 -2.45
N LYS A 953 3.13 10.22 -1.46
CA LYS A 953 1.98 9.59 -0.76
C LYS A 953 1.12 10.59 0.03
N THR A 954 1.67 11.74 0.40
CA THR A 954 0.99 12.76 1.22
C THR A 954 0.51 13.96 0.40
N GLU A 955 0.91 14.06 -0.86
CA GLU A 955 0.50 15.16 -1.73
C GLU A 955 -0.86 14.90 -2.37
N GLN A 956 -1.65 15.96 -2.47
CA GLN A 956 -2.98 15.91 -3.09
C GLN A 956 -2.96 16.66 -4.42
N ASP A 957 -3.70 16.14 -5.40
CA ASP A 957 -4.13 16.89 -6.56
C ASP A 957 -5.44 17.65 -6.28
N MET A 958 -5.83 18.45 -7.25
CA MET A 958 -6.99 19.30 -7.27
C MET A 958 -7.58 19.28 -8.67
N VAL A 959 -8.90 19.23 -8.76
CA VAL A 959 -9.65 19.45 -10.00
C VAL A 959 -10.42 20.75 -9.85
N LEU A 960 -10.23 21.65 -10.82
CA LEU A 960 -10.99 22.88 -10.95
C LEU A 960 -11.68 22.87 -12.33
N LEU A 961 -13.01 22.85 -12.30
CA LEU A 961 -13.87 22.98 -13.46
C LEU A 961 -14.75 24.22 -13.25
N HIS A 962 -14.77 25.13 -14.20
CA HIS A 962 -15.48 26.39 -14.11
C HIS A 962 -16.14 26.73 -15.45
N HIS A 963 -17.43 27.01 -15.40
CA HIS A 963 -18.21 27.49 -16.54
C HIS A 963 -18.69 28.92 -16.28
N GLU A 964 -18.71 29.71 -17.35
CA GLU A 964 -19.35 31.01 -17.40
C GLU A 964 -20.26 31.06 -18.63
N VAL A 965 -21.55 31.30 -18.40
CA VAL A 965 -22.60 31.37 -19.41
C VAL A 965 -23.28 32.71 -19.31
N VAL A 966 -23.30 33.47 -20.41
CA VAL A 966 -23.97 34.76 -20.46
C VAL A 966 -25.26 34.61 -21.25
N VAL A 967 -26.37 34.99 -20.63
CA VAL A 967 -27.73 34.81 -21.14
C VAL A 967 -28.37 36.16 -21.36
N ASP A 968 -28.94 36.38 -22.54
CA ASP A 968 -29.78 37.55 -22.85
C ASP A 968 -31.26 37.15 -22.82
N TYR A 969 -32.09 37.88 -22.07
CA TYR A 969 -33.53 37.61 -21.95
C TYR A 969 -34.40 38.58 -22.78
N PRO A 970 -35.67 38.23 -23.06
CA PRO A 970 -36.56 39.05 -23.89
C PRO A 970 -36.91 40.44 -23.33
N ASP A 971 -36.70 40.67 -22.04
CA ASP A 971 -36.92 41.93 -21.30
C ASP A 971 -35.67 42.83 -21.23
N ASP A 972 -34.70 42.58 -22.13
CA ASP A 972 -33.47 43.36 -22.34
C ASP A 972 -32.49 43.36 -21.14
N HIS A 973 -32.69 42.52 -20.11
CA HIS A 973 -31.65 42.23 -19.12
C HIS A 973 -30.79 41.04 -19.55
N ALA A 974 -29.57 41.01 -19.02
CA ALA A 974 -28.63 39.92 -19.23
C ALA A 974 -28.14 39.40 -17.87
N GLU A 975 -27.99 38.09 -17.77
CA GLU A 975 -27.48 37.41 -16.57
C GLU A 975 -26.17 36.71 -16.90
N THR A 976 -25.27 36.64 -15.92
CA THR A 976 -24.08 35.79 -15.99
C THR A 976 -24.21 34.63 -15.02
N HIS A 977 -24.39 33.44 -15.57
CA HIS A 977 -24.47 32.20 -14.82
C HIS A 977 -23.07 31.60 -14.70
N ARG A 978 -22.64 31.29 -13.49
CA ARG A 978 -21.36 30.63 -13.23
C ARG A 978 -21.60 29.34 -12.47
N ALA A 979 -20.93 28.28 -12.89
CA ALA A 979 -20.93 27.00 -12.21
C ALA A 979 -19.50 26.53 -11.99
N THR A 980 -19.13 26.22 -10.74
CA THR A 980 -17.77 25.78 -10.39
C THR A 980 -17.77 24.49 -9.59
N LEU A 981 -16.96 23.54 -10.03
CA LEU A 981 -16.54 22.37 -9.25
C LEU A 981 -15.09 22.57 -8.82
N LEU A 982 -14.85 22.56 -7.50
CA LEU A 982 -13.52 22.48 -6.91
C LEU A 982 -13.44 21.21 -6.06
N ALA A 983 -12.69 20.21 -6.53
CA ALA A 983 -12.48 18.95 -5.85
C ALA A 983 -11.01 18.78 -5.45
N MET A 984 -10.77 18.26 -4.25
CA MET A 984 -9.44 17.94 -3.73
C MET A 984 -9.30 16.42 -3.58
N GLY A 985 -8.07 15.91 -3.69
CA GLY A 985 -7.79 14.51 -3.35
C GLY A 985 -8.21 14.21 -1.91
N ARG A 986 -8.75 13.01 -1.68
CA ARG A 986 -9.22 12.55 -0.36
C ARG A 986 -8.22 11.54 0.20
N THR A 987 -7.90 11.64 1.48
CA THR A 987 -7.05 10.67 2.18
C THR A 987 -7.88 9.99 3.26
N GLU A 988 -8.12 8.70 3.10
CA GLU A 988 -8.90 7.87 4.02
C GLU A 988 -8.06 6.65 4.42
N ASN A 989 -7.96 6.36 5.72
CA ASN A 989 -7.17 5.24 6.24
C ASN A 989 -5.72 5.17 5.71
N GLY A 990 -5.09 6.34 5.49
CA GLY A 990 -3.72 6.44 4.95
C GLY A 990 -3.58 6.14 3.44
N LYS A 991 -4.68 5.86 2.72
CA LYS A 991 -4.70 5.75 1.26
C LYS A 991 -5.23 7.06 0.67
N THR A 992 -4.41 7.74 -0.16
CA THR A 992 -4.78 8.97 -0.86
C THR A 992 -5.38 8.64 -2.23
N THR A 993 -6.65 9.01 -2.41
CA THR A 993 -7.36 8.93 -3.69
C THR A 993 -7.37 10.32 -4.34
N MET A 994 -6.82 10.40 -5.55
CA MET A 994 -6.69 11.65 -6.30
C MET A 994 -8.07 12.23 -6.70
N ALA A 995 -8.23 13.55 -6.68
CA ALA A 995 -9.39 14.29 -7.19
C ALA A 995 -9.71 13.88 -8.63
N MET A 996 -8.69 13.72 -9.48
CA MET A 996 -8.86 13.22 -10.85
C MET A 996 -9.45 11.81 -10.89
N ALA A 997 -9.06 10.93 -9.96
CA ALA A 997 -9.61 9.58 -9.88
C ALA A 997 -11.08 9.60 -9.44
N LEU A 998 -11.41 10.42 -8.44
CA LEU A 998 -12.78 10.60 -7.94
C LEU A 998 -13.70 11.17 -9.02
N THR A 999 -13.30 12.29 -9.63
CA THR A 999 -14.12 13.02 -10.61
C THR A 999 -14.28 12.30 -11.95
N VAL A 1000 -13.58 11.19 -12.18
CA VAL A 1000 -13.78 10.32 -13.35
C VAL A 1000 -14.47 9.00 -12.97
N GLY A 1001 -14.02 8.34 -11.90
CA GLY A 1001 -14.57 7.04 -11.49
C GLY A 1001 -15.99 7.14 -10.95
N ILE A 1002 -16.31 8.19 -10.19
CA ILE A 1002 -17.63 8.36 -9.58
C ILE A 1002 -18.72 8.66 -10.61
N PRO A 1003 -18.53 9.56 -11.61
CA PRO A 1003 -19.48 9.69 -12.71
C PRO A 1003 -19.69 8.39 -13.50
N ALA A 1004 -18.64 7.62 -13.78
CA ALA A 1004 -18.77 6.35 -14.49
C ALA A 1004 -19.62 5.33 -13.70
N ALA A 1005 -19.38 5.20 -12.38
CA ALA A 1005 -20.22 4.39 -11.51
C ALA A 1005 -21.66 4.92 -11.42
N THR A 1006 -21.84 6.23 -11.39
CA THR A 1006 -23.16 6.88 -11.39
C THR A 1006 -23.95 6.52 -12.65
N GLY A 1007 -23.31 6.57 -13.83
CA GLY A 1007 -23.92 6.13 -15.08
C GLY A 1007 -24.39 4.67 -15.04
N ALA A 1008 -23.59 3.78 -14.43
CA ALA A 1008 -23.98 2.38 -14.26
C ALA A 1008 -25.17 2.22 -13.29
N LEU A 1009 -25.21 2.99 -12.20
CA LEU A 1009 -26.33 2.99 -11.26
C LEU A 1009 -27.64 3.47 -11.92
N LEU A 1010 -27.59 4.51 -12.76
CA LEU A 1010 -28.76 4.99 -13.49
C LEU A 1010 -29.33 3.93 -14.44
N LEU A 1011 -28.45 3.17 -15.10
CA LEU A 1011 -28.85 2.07 -15.97
C LEU A 1011 -29.42 0.89 -15.17
N LEU A 1012 -28.77 0.49 -14.07
CA LEU A 1012 -29.27 -0.56 -13.19
C LEU A 1012 -30.64 -0.23 -12.57
N ALA A 1013 -30.87 1.04 -12.25
CA ALA A 1013 -32.14 1.54 -11.72
C ALA A 1013 -33.20 1.81 -12.81
N ASN A 1014 -32.89 1.55 -14.09
CA ASN A 1014 -33.75 1.87 -15.24
C ASN A 1014 -34.23 3.34 -15.26
N LYS A 1015 -33.38 4.29 -14.81
CA LYS A 1015 -33.68 5.73 -14.85
C LYS A 1015 -33.52 6.31 -16.24
N ILE A 1016 -32.68 5.70 -17.07
CA ILE A 1016 -32.48 6.06 -18.47
C ILE A 1016 -33.30 5.09 -19.33
N LYS A 1017 -34.32 5.60 -20.03
CA LYS A 1017 -35.18 4.80 -20.93
C LYS A 1017 -34.69 4.84 -22.37
N ALA A 1018 -33.90 5.86 -22.73
CA ALA A 1018 -33.33 5.98 -24.06
C ALA A 1018 -32.31 4.85 -24.34
N ASN A 1019 -32.43 4.24 -25.53
CA ASN A 1019 -31.50 3.24 -26.05
C ASN A 1019 -30.63 3.86 -27.16
N GLY A 1020 -29.50 3.22 -27.44
CA GLY A 1020 -28.51 3.72 -28.40
C GLY A 1020 -27.27 4.28 -27.74
N VAL A 1021 -26.54 5.12 -28.49
CA VAL A 1021 -25.30 5.74 -28.00
C VAL A 1021 -25.64 7.12 -27.45
N LEU A 1022 -25.51 7.28 -26.13
CA LEU A 1022 -25.90 8.48 -25.40
C LEU A 1022 -24.70 9.20 -24.79
N ARG A 1023 -24.94 10.45 -24.38
CA ARG A 1023 -24.02 11.33 -23.64
C ARG A 1023 -24.77 11.94 -22.46
N PRO A 1024 -24.09 12.44 -21.41
CA PRO A 1024 -24.73 13.13 -20.30
C PRO A 1024 -25.10 14.58 -20.64
N ILE A 1025 -25.74 14.78 -21.79
CA ILE A 1025 -26.30 16.06 -22.25
C ILE A 1025 -27.83 16.07 -22.21
N ASP A 1026 -28.45 14.88 -22.15
CA ASP A 1026 -29.89 14.75 -22.00
C ASP A 1026 -30.30 14.91 -20.52
N PRO A 1027 -31.40 15.63 -20.22
CA PRO A 1027 -31.87 15.84 -18.84
C PRO A 1027 -32.18 14.54 -18.10
N GLU A 1028 -32.64 13.52 -18.83
CA GLU A 1028 -32.87 12.16 -18.28
C GLU A 1028 -31.59 11.55 -17.68
N VAL A 1029 -30.41 11.97 -18.14
CA VAL A 1029 -29.11 11.52 -17.65
C VAL A 1029 -28.52 12.52 -16.64
N TYR A 1030 -28.38 13.79 -17.01
CA TYR A 1030 -27.59 14.72 -16.22
C TYR A 1030 -28.27 15.15 -14.91
N GLU A 1031 -29.60 15.27 -14.87
CA GLU A 1031 -30.30 15.68 -13.64
C GLU A 1031 -30.08 14.68 -12.50
N PRO A 1032 -30.42 13.38 -12.67
CA PRO A 1032 -30.20 12.41 -11.60
C PRO A 1032 -28.70 12.12 -11.36
N ALA A 1033 -27.84 12.29 -12.37
CA ALA A 1033 -26.40 12.15 -12.18
C ALA A 1033 -25.82 13.25 -11.28
N LEU A 1034 -26.20 14.52 -11.50
CA LEU A 1034 -25.76 15.64 -10.67
C LEU A 1034 -26.23 15.48 -9.22
N ASP A 1035 -27.46 15.04 -9.00
CA ASP A 1035 -27.99 14.75 -7.66
C ASP A 1035 -27.15 13.71 -6.91
N ILE A 1036 -26.76 12.63 -7.58
CA ILE A 1036 -25.90 11.59 -7.00
C ILE A 1036 -24.49 12.12 -6.73
N LEU A 1037 -23.94 12.94 -7.64
CA LEU A 1037 -22.61 13.54 -7.48
C LEU A 1037 -22.56 14.51 -6.30
N GLU A 1038 -23.60 15.33 -6.11
CA GLU A 1038 -23.74 16.22 -4.95
C GLU A 1038 -23.91 15.41 -3.65
N ALA A 1039 -24.73 14.35 -3.67
CA ALA A 1039 -24.92 13.46 -2.53
C ALA A 1039 -23.61 12.75 -2.13
N TYR A 1040 -22.78 12.36 -3.10
CA TYR A 1040 -21.43 11.83 -2.84
C TYR A 1040 -20.45 12.87 -2.23
N GLY A 1041 -20.83 14.15 -2.27
CA GLY A 1041 -20.09 15.24 -1.66
C GLY A 1041 -19.23 16.05 -2.63
N PHE A 1042 -19.51 16.02 -3.94
CA PHE A 1042 -18.97 17.03 -4.85
C PHE A 1042 -19.66 18.36 -4.59
N LYS A 1043 -18.87 19.42 -4.41
CA LYS A 1043 -19.39 20.78 -4.20
C LYS A 1043 -19.50 21.48 -5.55
N LEU A 1044 -20.72 21.56 -6.06
CA LEU A 1044 -21.08 22.34 -7.23
C LEU A 1044 -21.58 23.71 -6.76
N LEU A 1045 -20.83 24.76 -7.06
CA LEU A 1045 -21.17 26.13 -6.71
C LEU A 1045 -21.80 26.81 -7.92
N GLU A 1046 -23.08 27.14 -7.82
CA GLU A 1046 -23.81 27.89 -8.84
C GLU A 1046 -24.05 29.33 -8.38
N LYS A 1047 -23.88 30.28 -9.28
CA LYS A 1047 -24.09 31.71 -9.03
C LYS A 1047 -24.70 32.37 -10.25
N ILE A 1048 -25.72 33.19 -10.05
CA ILE A 1048 -26.34 34.01 -11.09
C ILE A 1048 -26.12 35.47 -10.68
N GLU A 1049 -25.53 36.25 -11.57
CA GLU A 1049 -25.28 37.69 -11.41
C GLU A 1049 -26.05 38.52 -12.43
#